data_AF-A0A0B2WL40-F1
#
_entry.id   AF-A0A0B2WL40-F1
#
_cell.length_a   1.000
_cell.length_b   1.000
_cell.length_c   1.000
_cell.angle_alpha   90.00
_cell.angle_beta   90.00
_cell.angle_gamma   90.00
#
_symmetry.space_group_name_H-M   'P 1'
#
loop_
_entity.id
_entity.type
_entity.pdbx_description
1 polymer ?
#
loop_
_entity_poly.entity_id
_entity_poly.type
_entity_poly.pdbx_seq_one_letter_code
_entity_poly.pdbx_strand_id
1 'polypeptide(L)'
;MSSAPREKALLLEPEPTESGETETANEMDAAPPRPARRPWRRFLAIFAAVTVLYLLLRPRFPRLRRPYLCHGQPGHSPFGRFPQENDPFHFIPCTKESVLPALDDPHPERTWAKTFDTNPRHWSWGNVTEGHEEDVETPHHQPYRPHNPHHPHNPDKPGEPGGSDESERLGRPGRHRHPRPPHENPYADRGIYLCGFIDVPLDYTNKSDKRISRLAVTKYQVSGLALRHPKSRHDKPRRGAGTKSERTIVIEPGGPGGSGTSMAWRSSEAISQRLSGGKYDVLGWDPRGVNASLPAISCFPYDVDRDHWSVRMSEYRETSPSPRAQLEFFDAMSDSVFNACKQIYQDIPRFVSTAFVARDLEQIRLALGEDALTGYLVSYGTGIGQTYANMFPDSVGRMILDGTEYVRDGRLLGGFGWTALDNGTHAFHDGLLGECVNAGPDHCALAKPVDGRAVTLDHLQKRMETLIRSLIKRPLPSYTASSGPSLITYSTLVGVLYSAMYNAKAWPALAQMLFELEAGNTTLAAVMLERSTWEYDPTKPPPPSQQPPASGELGSLVICADQYDAPEPEGGLDWYESLWANMTAKSWIAGNSRFQDVFPCRHFTDYWSEPAEVYRGDLNKTLSNPVLLIAETYDPATPLRNGRRLLNEMGRNARLIAHHGYGHSSRDTSACTDEIAKAYILEGALPDDQETACYADEKPYLYGVKGSGATARRDPLDIWDEHLRELAILNPRLLV
;
A
#
# COMPACT_ATOMS: atom_id res chain seq x y z
N MET A 1 -30.16 77.24 -11.00
CA MET A 1 -28.97 77.64 -11.79
C MET A 1 -28.36 76.36 -12.32
N SER A 2 -28.62 75.96 -13.57
CA SER A 2 -27.93 76.38 -14.82
C SER A 2 -26.50 75.81 -14.89
N SER A 3 -26.04 75.13 -15.95
CA SER A 3 -26.68 74.62 -17.19
C SER A 3 -25.69 73.69 -17.94
N ALA A 4 -26.19 72.67 -18.66
CA ALA A 4 -25.41 71.81 -19.58
C ALA A 4 -25.25 72.47 -20.99
N PRO A 5 -24.71 71.87 -22.10
CA PRO A 5 -25.15 70.55 -22.66
C PRO A 5 -24.20 69.68 -23.56
N ARG A 6 -24.57 68.38 -23.73
CA ARG A 6 -24.62 67.51 -24.98
C ARG A 6 -23.33 67.02 -25.68
N GLU A 7 -23.29 65.92 -26.45
CA GLU A 7 -24.32 65.00 -27.03
C GLU A 7 -23.75 63.54 -27.21
N LYS A 8 -24.46 62.43 -26.86
CA LYS A 8 -25.18 61.40 -27.70
C LYS A 8 -24.34 60.63 -28.75
N ALA A 9 -24.59 59.36 -29.14
CA ALA A 9 -25.70 58.38 -28.96
C ALA A 9 -25.13 56.91 -29.03
N LEU A 10 -25.83 55.76 -29.01
CA LEU A 10 -27.26 55.33 -28.88
C LEU A 10 -27.30 53.85 -28.34
N LEU A 11 -28.36 53.06 -28.62
CA LEU A 11 -28.63 51.65 -28.21
C LEU A 11 -29.46 50.92 -29.31
N LEU A 12 -29.59 49.57 -29.27
CA LEU A 12 -30.88 48.80 -29.25
C LEU A 12 -30.76 47.28 -29.57
N GLU A 13 -31.43 46.45 -28.77
CA GLU A 13 -31.99 45.09 -29.09
C GLU A 13 -33.53 45.23 -29.32
N PRO A 14 -34.43 44.20 -29.30
CA PRO A 14 -34.34 42.71 -29.35
C PRO A 14 -35.38 41.98 -30.30
N GLU A 15 -35.28 40.63 -30.41
CA GLU A 15 -36.32 39.52 -30.53
C GLU A 15 -37.69 39.66 -31.29
N PRO A 16 -38.59 38.61 -31.45
CA PRO A 16 -38.53 37.11 -31.40
C PRO A 16 -39.34 36.38 -32.55
N THR A 17 -39.72 35.09 -32.35
CA THR A 17 -40.83 34.25 -32.96
C THR A 17 -40.64 33.56 -34.33
N GLU A 18 -41.30 32.43 -34.72
CA GLU A 18 -41.82 31.19 -34.05
C GLU A 18 -42.36 30.17 -35.12
N SER A 19 -42.48 28.86 -34.81
CA SER A 19 -43.43 27.84 -35.36
C SER A 19 -43.29 27.16 -36.76
N GLY A 20 -43.76 25.89 -36.86
CA GLY A 20 -44.09 25.08 -38.07
C GLY A 20 -43.04 24.04 -38.54
N GLU A 21 -43.17 22.70 -38.48
CA GLU A 21 -44.17 21.74 -39.07
C GLU A 21 -44.23 21.80 -40.63
N THR A 22 -44.19 20.71 -41.44
CA THR A 22 -44.33 19.24 -41.23
C THR A 22 -43.82 18.40 -42.45
N GLU A 23 -43.59 17.10 -42.22
CA GLU A 23 -43.82 15.92 -43.12
C GLU A 23 -43.15 15.65 -44.52
N THR A 24 -42.42 14.51 -44.55
CA THR A 24 -42.51 13.35 -45.49
C THR A 24 -41.80 13.25 -46.87
N ALA A 25 -41.35 11.99 -47.11
CA ALA A 25 -41.34 11.19 -48.35
C ALA A 25 -40.06 11.05 -49.23
N ASN A 26 -39.62 9.78 -49.38
CA ASN A 26 -39.13 9.08 -50.60
C ASN A 26 -37.90 9.60 -51.40
N GLU A 27 -37.14 8.81 -52.17
CA GLU A 27 -36.85 7.35 -52.24
C GLU A 27 -35.69 7.12 -53.26
N MET A 28 -34.83 6.11 -53.02
CA MET A 28 -34.00 5.33 -53.98
C MET A 28 -32.93 5.92 -54.95
N ASP A 29 -31.95 5.03 -55.19
CA ASP A 29 -31.08 4.81 -56.38
C ASP A 29 -29.92 5.75 -56.77
N ALA A 30 -28.69 5.27 -56.49
CA ALA A 30 -27.57 5.27 -57.45
C ALA A 30 -26.51 4.19 -57.10
N ALA A 31 -26.19 3.29 -58.04
CA ALA A 31 -25.18 2.23 -57.85
C ALA A 31 -23.78 2.62 -58.38
N PRO A 32 -22.67 2.24 -57.72
CA PRO A 32 -21.31 2.48 -58.21
C PRO A 32 -20.81 1.38 -59.18
N PRO A 33 -19.95 1.73 -60.18
CA PRO A 33 -19.53 0.81 -61.24
C PRO A 33 -18.35 -0.12 -60.89
N ARG A 34 -18.22 -1.21 -61.68
CA ARG A 34 -17.19 -2.26 -61.53
C ARG A 34 -15.77 -1.80 -61.90
N PRO A 35 -14.71 -2.21 -61.18
CA PRO A 35 -13.32 -1.88 -61.52
C PRO A 35 -12.71 -2.81 -62.59
N ALA A 36 -11.85 -2.25 -63.45
CA ALA A 36 -11.14 -2.97 -64.51
C ALA A 36 -9.78 -3.54 -64.05
N ARG A 37 -9.39 -4.72 -64.55
CA ARG A 37 -8.12 -5.41 -64.24
C ARG A 37 -6.98 -4.98 -65.18
N ARG A 38 -5.77 -4.72 -64.65
CA ARG A 38 -4.45 -4.78 -65.36
C ARG A 38 -3.29 -4.89 -64.32
N PRO A 39 -2.04 -5.27 -64.69
CA PRO A 39 -1.49 -6.51 -64.13
C PRO A 39 -0.23 -6.38 -63.26
N TRP A 40 -0.26 -6.99 -62.06
CA TRP A 40 0.83 -7.04 -61.07
C TRP A 40 2.08 -7.85 -61.44
N ARG A 41 2.06 -8.64 -62.53
CA ARG A 41 3.12 -9.63 -62.83
C ARG A 41 4.49 -9.07 -63.22
N ARG A 42 4.65 -7.75 -63.43
CA ARG A 42 5.94 -7.13 -63.81
C ARG A 42 6.78 -6.63 -62.63
N PHE A 43 6.19 -6.33 -61.48
CA PHE A 43 6.93 -5.79 -60.32
C PHE A 43 7.70 -6.88 -59.54
N LEU A 44 7.12 -8.07 -59.39
CA LEU A 44 7.74 -9.17 -58.63
C LEU A 44 9.04 -9.71 -59.25
N ALA A 45 9.20 -9.61 -60.58
CA ALA A 45 10.39 -10.10 -61.26
C ALA A 45 11.65 -9.25 -61.01
N ILE A 46 11.48 -7.93 -60.81
CA ILE A 46 12.60 -7.01 -60.61
C ILE A 46 13.16 -7.13 -59.20
N PHE A 47 12.29 -7.30 -58.19
CA PHE A 47 12.70 -7.39 -56.79
C PHE A 47 13.57 -8.63 -56.51
N ALA A 48 13.24 -9.77 -57.12
CA ALA A 48 14.00 -11.02 -56.95
C ALA A 48 15.44 -10.92 -57.47
N ALA A 49 15.67 -10.23 -58.60
CA ALA A 49 16.99 -10.10 -59.22
C ALA A 49 17.98 -9.31 -58.34
N VAL A 50 17.51 -8.24 -57.69
CA VAL A 50 18.34 -7.40 -56.82
C VAL A 50 18.78 -8.14 -55.56
N THR A 51 17.90 -8.95 -54.97
CA THR A 51 18.21 -9.72 -53.75
C THR A 51 19.28 -10.79 -53.98
N VAL A 52 19.25 -11.48 -55.13
CA VAL A 52 20.25 -12.51 -55.48
C VAL A 52 21.63 -11.89 -55.70
N LEU A 53 21.71 -10.72 -56.35
CA LEU A 53 22.99 -10.04 -56.60
C LEU A 53 23.66 -9.56 -55.29
N TYR A 54 22.87 -9.11 -54.30
CA TYR A 54 23.38 -8.70 -52.99
C TYR A 54 23.98 -9.86 -52.17
N LEU A 55 23.42 -11.07 -52.31
CA LEU A 55 23.91 -12.25 -51.58
C LEU A 55 25.23 -12.82 -52.14
N LEU A 56 25.51 -12.61 -53.43
CA LEU A 56 26.71 -13.12 -54.10
C LEU A 56 27.99 -12.30 -53.84
N LEU A 57 27.86 -11.06 -53.34
CA LEU A 57 28.96 -10.08 -53.28
C LEU A 57 29.53 -9.82 -51.86
N ARG A 58 29.23 -10.65 -50.85
CA ARG A 58 29.78 -10.47 -49.49
C ARG A 58 31.21 -11.05 -49.35
N PRO A 59 32.24 -10.23 -49.05
CA PRO A 59 33.59 -10.73 -48.76
C PRO A 59 33.66 -11.38 -47.37
N ARG A 60 34.44 -12.48 -47.26
CA ARG A 60 34.66 -13.22 -46.01
C ARG A 60 35.82 -12.63 -45.20
N PHE A 61 35.54 -12.03 -44.04
CA PHE A 61 36.55 -11.71 -43.04
C PHE A 61 36.71 -12.83 -41.99
N PRO A 62 37.93 -13.08 -41.46
CA PRO A 62 38.18 -14.18 -40.52
C PRO A 62 37.69 -13.88 -39.09
N ARG A 63 37.31 -14.96 -38.38
CA ARG A 63 36.70 -14.90 -37.03
C ARG A 63 37.71 -14.58 -35.93
N LEU A 64 37.59 -13.42 -35.28
CA LEU A 64 38.10 -13.21 -33.93
C LEU A 64 37.16 -13.88 -32.90
N ARG A 65 37.71 -14.76 -32.05
CA ARG A 65 36.97 -15.38 -30.94
C ARG A 65 36.88 -14.43 -29.75
N ARG A 66 35.66 -13.98 -29.39
CA ARG A 66 35.33 -13.44 -28.06
C ARG A 66 34.82 -14.56 -27.13
N PRO A 67 34.92 -14.41 -25.79
CA PRO A 67 34.60 -15.48 -24.85
C PRO A 67 33.08 -15.74 -24.76
N TYR A 68 32.71 -17.00 -24.53
CA TYR A 68 31.32 -17.43 -24.39
C TYR A 68 30.70 -16.91 -23.09
N LEU A 69 29.78 -15.96 -23.21
CA LEU A 69 28.64 -15.81 -22.32
C LEU A 69 27.46 -16.56 -22.95
N CYS A 70 26.75 -17.35 -22.15
CA CYS A 70 25.63 -18.15 -22.64
C CYS A 70 24.41 -17.27 -22.94
N HIS A 71 24.22 -16.92 -24.21
CA HIS A 71 22.90 -16.53 -24.69
C HIS A 71 21.95 -17.75 -24.60
N GLY A 72 20.86 -17.60 -23.83
CA GLY A 72 19.64 -18.34 -24.14
C GLY A 72 19.16 -17.98 -25.55
N GLN A 73 18.36 -18.84 -26.18
CA GLN A 73 17.82 -18.50 -27.49
C GLN A 73 16.95 -17.23 -27.40
N PRO A 74 16.98 -16.33 -28.41
CA PRO A 74 16.13 -15.15 -28.41
C PRO A 74 14.64 -15.55 -28.27
N GLY A 75 13.96 -15.00 -27.26
CA GLY A 75 12.51 -15.10 -27.09
C GLY A 75 11.96 -16.30 -26.30
N HIS A 76 12.78 -17.04 -25.53
CA HIS A 76 12.27 -18.08 -24.63
C HIS A 76 12.88 -18.00 -23.22
N SER A 77 12.02 -17.83 -22.21
CA SER A 77 12.43 -17.80 -20.80
C SER A 77 12.82 -19.19 -20.28
N PRO A 78 13.86 -19.31 -19.41
CA PRO A 78 14.26 -20.59 -18.82
C PRO A 78 13.22 -21.18 -17.84
N PHE A 79 12.28 -20.37 -17.36
CA PHE A 79 11.18 -20.76 -16.47
C PHE A 79 9.88 -21.10 -17.22
N GLY A 80 9.84 -20.97 -18.55
CA GLY A 80 8.69 -21.34 -19.37
C GLY A 80 8.02 -20.18 -20.08
N ARG A 81 6.69 -20.22 -20.15
CA ARG A 81 5.84 -19.18 -20.75
C ARG A 81 4.92 -18.62 -19.67
N PHE A 82 4.60 -17.34 -19.78
CA PHE A 82 3.64 -16.65 -18.94
C PHE A 82 2.73 -15.78 -19.83
N PRO A 83 1.47 -15.54 -19.46
CA PRO A 83 0.75 -16.21 -18.37
C PRO A 83 0.62 -17.73 -18.58
N GLN A 84 0.33 -18.49 -17.52
CA GLN A 84 0.01 -19.91 -17.67
C GLN A 84 -1.38 -20.07 -18.30
N GLU A 85 -1.60 -21.19 -18.99
CA GLU A 85 -2.90 -21.51 -19.59
C GLU A 85 -3.91 -21.83 -18.48
N ASN A 86 -5.09 -21.20 -18.52
CA ASN A 86 -6.15 -21.28 -17.52
C ASN A 86 -5.78 -20.76 -16.11
N ASP A 87 -4.75 -19.93 -15.97
CA ASP A 87 -4.52 -19.17 -14.74
C ASP A 87 -5.54 -18.02 -14.65
N PRO A 88 -6.45 -18.01 -13.65
CA PRO A 88 -7.52 -17.02 -13.54
C PRO A 88 -7.03 -15.61 -13.16
N PHE A 89 -5.77 -15.47 -12.75
CA PHE A 89 -5.14 -14.17 -12.51
C PHE A 89 -4.19 -13.74 -13.65
N HIS A 90 -4.00 -14.61 -14.65
CA HIS A 90 -3.07 -14.40 -15.76
C HIS A 90 -1.66 -13.96 -15.31
N PHE A 91 -1.06 -14.59 -14.30
CA PHE A 91 0.17 -14.10 -13.69
C PHE A 91 1.36 -14.07 -14.66
N ILE A 92 2.09 -12.94 -14.65
CA ILE A 92 3.43 -12.79 -15.24
C ILE A 92 4.41 -12.34 -14.14
N PRO A 93 5.72 -12.65 -14.23
CA PRO A 93 6.71 -12.05 -13.34
C PRO A 93 6.67 -10.52 -13.43
N CYS A 94 6.54 -9.84 -12.29
CA CYS A 94 6.44 -8.39 -12.23
C CYS A 94 7.68 -7.72 -12.83
N THR A 95 7.44 -6.64 -13.56
CA THR A 95 8.46 -5.68 -14.00
C THR A 95 7.93 -4.25 -13.82
N LYS A 96 8.79 -3.25 -13.96
CA LYS A 96 8.38 -1.83 -13.99
C LYS A 96 7.45 -1.46 -15.16
N GLU A 97 7.25 -2.36 -16.13
CA GLU A 97 6.46 -2.16 -17.36
C GLU A 97 5.13 -2.95 -17.32
N SER A 98 4.83 -3.60 -16.18
CA SER A 98 3.62 -4.40 -15.96
C SER A 98 2.39 -3.52 -15.70
N VAL A 99 1.85 -2.89 -16.76
CA VAL A 99 0.60 -2.09 -16.74
C VAL A 99 -0.56 -2.90 -17.31
N LEU A 100 -1.70 -2.91 -16.60
CA LEU A 100 -2.87 -3.71 -16.98
C LEU A 100 -3.45 -3.26 -18.34
N PRO A 101 -4.04 -4.18 -19.13
CA PRO A 101 -4.79 -3.80 -20.33
C PRO A 101 -6.02 -2.97 -19.96
N ALA A 102 -6.39 -2.02 -20.81
CA ALA A 102 -7.59 -1.21 -20.65
C ALA A 102 -8.88 -2.04 -20.70
N LEU A 103 -9.98 -1.50 -20.15
CA LEU A 103 -11.28 -2.19 -20.12
C LEU A 103 -11.92 -2.33 -21.50
N ASP A 104 -11.57 -1.45 -22.44
CA ASP A 104 -12.04 -1.46 -23.83
C ASP A 104 -11.12 -2.25 -24.78
N ASP A 105 -10.02 -2.85 -24.28
CA ASP A 105 -9.18 -3.75 -25.08
C ASP A 105 -10.01 -4.99 -25.47
N PRO A 106 -10.22 -5.28 -26.77
CA PRO A 106 -10.98 -6.45 -27.21
C PRO A 106 -10.25 -7.78 -26.97
N HIS A 107 -8.96 -7.75 -26.65
CA HIS A 107 -8.08 -8.91 -26.50
C HIS A 107 -7.12 -8.77 -25.28
N PRO A 108 -7.63 -8.52 -24.06
CA PRO A 108 -6.82 -8.09 -22.92
C PRO A 108 -5.76 -9.13 -22.54
N GLU A 109 -6.11 -10.42 -22.52
CA GLU A 109 -5.15 -11.53 -22.30
C GLU A 109 -3.98 -11.51 -23.29
N ARG A 110 -4.23 -11.17 -24.56
CA ARG A 110 -3.19 -11.13 -25.61
C ARG A 110 -2.34 -9.87 -25.52
N THR A 111 -2.88 -8.78 -25.01
CA THR A 111 -2.12 -7.56 -24.74
C THR A 111 -1.25 -7.76 -23.52
N TRP A 112 -1.80 -8.32 -22.44
CA TRP A 112 -1.06 -8.69 -21.23
C TRP A 112 0.05 -9.70 -21.50
N ALA A 113 -0.21 -10.77 -22.27
CA ALA A 113 0.81 -11.75 -22.62
C ALA A 113 2.00 -11.17 -23.43
N LYS A 114 1.88 -9.97 -24.02
CA LYS A 114 2.99 -9.28 -24.71
C LYS A 114 3.87 -8.46 -23.76
N THR A 115 3.41 -8.11 -22.56
CA THR A 115 4.23 -7.39 -21.56
C THR A 115 5.18 -8.34 -20.83
N PHE A 116 5.03 -9.65 -21.00
CA PHE A 116 5.94 -10.66 -20.43
C PHE A 116 7.37 -10.53 -20.97
N ASP A 117 8.27 -10.01 -20.14
CA ASP A 117 9.70 -10.02 -20.43
C ASP A 117 10.28 -11.43 -20.28
N THR A 118 10.91 -11.95 -21.34
CA THR A 118 11.55 -13.27 -21.32
C THR A 118 12.87 -13.33 -20.54
N ASN A 119 13.42 -12.21 -20.08
CA ASN A 119 14.70 -12.09 -19.37
C ASN A 119 14.52 -12.01 -17.84
N PRO A 120 14.88 -13.06 -17.08
CA PRO A 120 14.68 -13.08 -15.62
C PRO A 120 15.47 -12.03 -14.82
N ARG A 121 16.41 -11.32 -15.45
CA ARG A 121 17.16 -10.20 -14.84
C ARG A 121 16.31 -8.94 -14.64
N HIS A 122 15.19 -8.83 -15.35
CA HIS A 122 14.30 -7.67 -15.27
C HIS A 122 13.10 -7.93 -14.34
N TRP A 123 12.98 -9.16 -13.84
CA TRP A 123 11.90 -9.57 -12.94
C TRP A 123 12.20 -9.22 -11.49
N SER A 124 11.12 -9.13 -10.72
CA SER A 124 11.13 -8.78 -9.31
C SER A 124 11.24 -10.03 -8.43
N TRP A 125 12.43 -10.29 -7.90
CA TRP A 125 12.73 -11.42 -7.02
C TRP A 125 12.78 -10.99 -5.56
N GLY A 126 12.34 -11.88 -4.66
CA GLY A 126 12.58 -11.76 -3.22
C GLY A 126 14.06 -11.91 -2.86
N ASN A 127 14.33 -11.81 -1.55
CA ASN A 127 15.65 -12.05 -0.99
C ASN A 127 16.04 -13.53 -1.10
N VAL A 128 17.33 -13.83 -0.91
CA VAL A 128 17.79 -15.22 -0.84
C VAL A 128 17.27 -15.81 0.46
N THR A 129 16.48 -16.88 0.38
CA THR A 129 16.11 -17.65 1.57
C THR A 129 17.34 -18.38 2.09
N GLU A 130 17.84 -17.98 3.25
CA GLU A 130 18.85 -18.77 3.96
C GLU A 130 18.24 -20.14 4.27
N GLY A 131 18.85 -21.18 3.72
CA GLY A 131 18.22 -22.49 3.69
C GLY A 131 18.08 -23.10 5.07
N HIS A 132 16.85 -23.27 5.56
CA HIS A 132 16.58 -24.27 6.58
C HIS A 132 16.88 -25.66 6.00
N GLU A 133 17.99 -26.25 6.43
CA GLU A 133 18.30 -27.68 6.27
C GLU A 133 17.60 -28.46 7.39
N GLU A 134 16.40 -28.98 7.08
CA GLU A 134 15.81 -30.07 7.87
C GLU A 134 16.38 -31.42 7.40
N ASP A 135 17.59 -31.76 7.85
CA ASP A 135 18.06 -33.15 7.87
C ASP A 135 18.02 -33.66 9.33
N VAL A 136 16.88 -34.25 9.70
CA VAL A 136 16.69 -34.91 10.99
C VAL A 136 17.34 -36.30 10.94
N GLU A 137 18.66 -36.37 11.21
CA GLU A 137 19.28 -37.62 11.67
C GLU A 137 19.16 -37.71 13.20
N THR A 138 18.31 -38.64 13.65
CA THR A 138 18.09 -38.95 15.06
C THR A 138 19.36 -39.47 15.76
N PRO A 139 19.85 -38.82 16.84
CA PRO A 139 20.94 -39.37 17.62
C PRO A 139 20.46 -40.54 18.48
N HIS A 140 20.99 -41.74 18.24
CA HIS A 140 20.73 -42.89 19.11
C HIS A 140 21.31 -42.65 20.52
N HIS A 141 20.45 -42.77 21.55
CA HIS A 141 20.89 -42.79 22.95
C HIS A 141 21.86 -43.94 23.24
N GLN A 142 23.00 -43.62 23.86
CA GLN A 142 23.53 -44.41 24.99
C GLN A 142 24.10 -43.50 26.09
N PRO A 143 24.03 -43.91 27.38
CA PRO A 143 24.15 -42.99 28.50
C PRO A 143 25.56 -42.84 29.09
N TYR A 144 25.76 -41.69 29.72
CA TYR A 144 26.96 -41.31 30.46
C TYR A 144 27.24 -42.22 31.68
N ARG A 145 28.51 -42.57 31.93
CA ARG A 145 29.01 -42.97 33.26
C ARG A 145 30.42 -42.38 33.52
N PRO A 146 30.78 -42.09 34.79
CA PRO A 146 31.80 -41.09 35.10
C PRO A 146 33.22 -41.64 35.32
N HIS A 147 34.21 -40.75 35.18
CA HIS A 147 35.62 -41.01 35.51
C HIS A 147 35.94 -40.93 37.01
N ASN A 148 36.81 -41.84 37.50
CA ASN A 148 38.05 -41.58 38.27
C ASN A 148 38.71 -42.91 38.73
N PRO A 149 39.95 -42.94 39.29
CA PRO A 149 41.22 -42.37 38.80
C PRO A 149 42.40 -43.40 38.90
N HIS A 150 43.66 -42.89 38.85
CA HIS A 150 44.97 -43.55 39.13
C HIS A 150 45.69 -44.21 37.93
N HIS A 151 47.03 -44.20 37.79
CA HIS A 151 48.18 -43.37 38.21
C HIS A 151 49.43 -43.92 37.41
N PRO A 152 50.73 -43.60 37.66
CA PRO A 152 51.59 -43.06 36.60
C PRO A 152 52.85 -43.89 36.23
N HIS A 153 53.61 -43.44 35.21
CA HIS A 153 55.08 -43.23 35.17
C HIS A 153 55.53 -42.97 33.70
N ASN A 154 56.16 -41.82 33.35
CA ASN A 154 57.60 -41.42 33.43
C ASN A 154 58.44 -41.84 32.18
N PRO A 155 59.56 -41.18 31.83
CA PRO A 155 59.76 -40.63 30.47
C PRO A 155 61.12 -41.05 29.83
N ASP A 156 61.75 -40.15 29.04
CA ASP A 156 62.94 -40.32 28.16
C ASP A 156 62.65 -40.96 26.78
N LYS A 157 63.20 -40.54 25.62
CA LYS A 157 64.17 -39.45 25.27
C LYS A 157 64.03 -39.09 23.76
N PRO A 158 64.70 -38.03 23.23
CA PRO A 158 64.45 -37.47 21.90
C PRO A 158 65.34 -38.02 20.76
N GLY A 159 64.96 -37.78 19.50
CA GLY A 159 65.82 -38.01 18.33
C GLY A 159 65.19 -37.71 16.95
N GLU A 160 65.48 -36.53 16.40
CA GLU A 160 65.64 -36.28 14.95
C GLU A 160 67.16 -36.31 14.65
N PRO A 161 67.67 -36.61 13.42
CA PRO A 161 67.30 -35.89 12.17
C PRO A 161 67.45 -36.62 10.81
N GLY A 162 66.89 -36.00 9.74
CA GLY A 162 67.29 -36.18 8.32
C GLY A 162 66.89 -37.50 7.62
N GLY A 163 66.70 -37.57 6.29
CA GLY A 163 66.76 -36.54 5.24
C GLY A 163 67.54 -37.02 4.01
N SER A 164 66.86 -37.44 2.93
CA SER A 164 67.39 -37.74 1.57
C SER A 164 66.30 -38.37 0.68
N ASP A 165 66.22 -38.23 -0.65
CA ASP A 165 66.72 -37.21 -1.61
C ASP A 165 66.04 -37.50 -2.98
N GLU A 166 66.35 -36.70 -4.01
CA GLU A 166 66.08 -36.87 -5.46
C GLU A 166 64.65 -36.62 -5.99
N SER A 167 64.46 -35.96 -7.15
CA SER A 167 65.34 -35.03 -7.89
C SER A 167 64.51 -34.20 -8.90
N GLU A 168 64.74 -32.89 -8.99
CA GLU A 168 64.06 -32.03 -9.97
C GLU A 168 64.85 -31.86 -11.28
N ARG A 169 64.19 -32.02 -12.43
CA ARG A 169 64.60 -31.39 -13.71
C ARG A 169 63.40 -30.90 -14.54
N LEU A 170 63.08 -29.62 -14.33
CA LEU A 170 62.69 -28.60 -15.32
C LEU A 170 61.82 -29.00 -16.53
N GLY A 171 60.56 -28.51 -16.57
CA GLY A 171 59.61 -28.79 -17.66
C GLY A 171 58.47 -27.78 -17.93
N ARG A 172 58.74 -26.46 -17.95
CA ARG A 172 57.82 -25.35 -18.34
C ARG A 172 56.55 -25.14 -17.49
N PRO A 173 56.14 -23.88 -17.20
CA PRO A 173 54.93 -23.61 -16.42
C PRO A 173 53.67 -23.91 -17.24
N GLY A 174 52.95 -24.97 -16.84
CA GLY A 174 51.57 -25.17 -17.25
C GLY A 174 50.70 -24.03 -16.73
N ARG A 175 49.86 -23.44 -17.60
CA ARG A 175 48.85 -22.48 -17.14
C ARG A 175 47.87 -23.19 -16.21
N HIS A 176 47.99 -22.97 -14.91
CA HIS A 176 46.94 -23.32 -13.96
C HIS A 176 45.65 -22.62 -14.41
N ARG A 177 44.69 -23.40 -14.91
CA ARG A 177 43.31 -22.93 -15.00
C ARG A 177 42.81 -22.84 -13.57
N HIS A 178 42.61 -21.62 -13.07
CA HIS A 178 41.74 -21.44 -11.92
C HIS A 178 40.42 -22.19 -12.18
N PRO A 179 39.92 -23.00 -11.23
CA PRO A 179 38.57 -23.50 -11.34
C PRO A 179 37.64 -22.29 -11.44
N ARG A 180 36.79 -22.26 -12.47
CA ARG A 180 35.70 -21.29 -12.49
C ARG A 180 34.77 -21.62 -11.32
N PRO A 181 34.18 -20.62 -10.64
CA PRO A 181 33.07 -20.89 -9.74
C PRO A 181 32.00 -21.72 -10.47
N PRO A 182 31.26 -22.59 -9.78
CA PRO A 182 30.06 -23.20 -10.35
C PRO A 182 29.15 -22.09 -10.91
N HIS A 183 28.44 -22.38 -12.00
CA HIS A 183 27.37 -21.50 -12.45
C HIS A 183 26.18 -21.67 -11.52
N GLU A 184 26.22 -21.02 -10.36
CA GLU A 184 25.08 -20.92 -9.45
C GLU A 184 23.97 -20.12 -10.15
N ASN A 185 22.75 -20.65 -10.09
CA ASN A 185 21.56 -19.97 -10.58
C ASN A 185 21.22 -18.83 -9.60
N PRO A 186 21.35 -17.54 -9.98
CA PRO A 186 21.14 -16.43 -9.05
C PRO A 186 19.67 -16.23 -8.63
N TYR A 187 18.77 -17.07 -9.15
CA TYR A 187 17.34 -17.11 -8.83
C TYR A 187 16.92 -18.40 -8.11
N ALA A 188 17.87 -19.27 -7.77
CA ALA A 188 17.60 -20.39 -6.88
C ALA A 188 17.29 -19.85 -5.47
N ASP A 189 16.42 -20.54 -4.74
CA ASP A 189 16.09 -20.25 -3.34
C ASP A 189 15.63 -18.80 -3.07
N ARG A 190 14.98 -18.17 -4.06
CA ARG A 190 14.34 -16.85 -3.98
C ARG A 190 12.86 -16.95 -4.30
N GLY A 191 12.03 -16.28 -3.52
CA GLY A 191 10.64 -16.04 -3.92
C GLY A 191 10.53 -15.10 -5.13
N ILE A 192 9.36 -15.04 -5.75
CA ILE A 192 9.10 -14.23 -6.95
C ILE A 192 7.84 -13.38 -6.76
N TYR A 193 7.87 -12.12 -7.23
CA TYR A 193 6.67 -11.31 -7.36
C TYR A 193 6.04 -11.52 -8.74
N LEU A 194 4.77 -11.90 -8.73
CA LEU A 194 3.92 -12.13 -9.89
C LEU A 194 2.80 -11.09 -9.92
N CYS A 195 2.63 -10.45 -11.07
CA CYS A 195 1.63 -9.42 -11.32
C CYS A 195 0.55 -10.01 -12.22
N GLY A 196 -0.71 -9.65 -11.98
CA GLY A 196 -1.86 -10.21 -12.71
C GLY A 196 -3.11 -9.37 -12.53
N PHE A 197 -4.22 -9.86 -13.06
CA PHE A 197 -5.54 -9.26 -12.87
C PHE A 197 -6.66 -10.31 -12.90
N ILE A 198 -7.80 -9.99 -12.30
CA ILE A 198 -9.05 -10.76 -12.41
C ILE A 198 -10.19 -9.83 -12.83
N ASP A 199 -10.97 -10.24 -13.83
CA ASP A 199 -12.16 -9.51 -14.27
C ASP A 199 -13.38 -9.98 -13.48
N VAL A 200 -14.06 -9.03 -12.81
CA VAL A 200 -15.26 -9.27 -12.00
C VAL A 200 -16.44 -8.45 -12.51
N PRO A 201 -17.70 -8.84 -12.25
CA PRO A 201 -18.86 -8.00 -12.56
C PRO A 201 -18.76 -6.62 -11.90
N LEU A 202 -19.08 -5.56 -12.65
CA LEU A 202 -19.28 -4.24 -12.05
C LEU A 202 -20.48 -4.30 -11.10
N ASP A 203 -21.58 -4.89 -11.55
CA ASP A 203 -22.82 -5.14 -10.79
C ASP A 203 -23.07 -6.65 -10.61
N TYR A 204 -23.00 -7.16 -9.38
CA TYR A 204 -23.35 -8.55 -9.05
C TYR A 204 -24.86 -8.79 -8.93
N THR A 205 -25.64 -7.74 -8.73
CA THR A 205 -27.10 -7.80 -8.54
C THR A 205 -27.83 -7.87 -9.88
N ASN A 206 -27.27 -7.25 -10.93
CA ASN A 206 -27.85 -7.20 -12.27
C ASN A 206 -27.05 -8.02 -13.29
N LYS A 207 -27.40 -9.29 -13.47
CA LYS A 207 -26.80 -10.18 -14.48
C LYS A 207 -26.99 -9.72 -15.94
N SER A 208 -27.83 -8.72 -16.21
CA SER A 208 -27.99 -8.14 -17.54
C SER A 208 -26.93 -7.10 -17.84
N ASP A 209 -26.35 -6.45 -16.82
CA ASP A 209 -25.15 -5.63 -16.99
C ASP A 209 -23.98 -6.54 -17.41
N LYS A 210 -23.15 -6.04 -18.32
CA LYS A 210 -21.98 -6.72 -18.88
C LYS A 210 -20.69 -5.95 -18.63
N ARG A 211 -20.77 -4.80 -17.94
CA ARG A 211 -19.61 -4.04 -17.49
C ARG A 211 -18.88 -4.83 -16.40
N ILE A 212 -17.57 -4.68 -16.39
CA ILE A 212 -16.66 -5.33 -15.45
C ILE A 212 -15.89 -4.28 -14.65
N SER A 213 -15.39 -4.67 -13.49
CA SER A 213 -14.17 -4.09 -12.94
C SER A 213 -13.03 -5.08 -13.15
N ARG A 214 -11.85 -4.58 -13.48
CA ARG A 214 -10.62 -5.38 -13.61
C ARG A 214 -9.77 -5.14 -12.39
N LEU A 215 -9.66 -6.12 -11.50
CA LEU A 215 -8.93 -5.99 -10.25
C LEU A 215 -7.46 -6.36 -10.45
N ALA A 216 -6.55 -5.45 -10.11
CA ALA A 216 -5.12 -5.72 -10.11
C ALA A 216 -4.73 -6.58 -8.91
N VAL A 217 -3.90 -7.59 -9.14
CA VAL A 217 -3.35 -8.47 -8.09
C VAL A 217 -1.82 -8.54 -8.17
N THR A 218 -1.18 -8.61 -7.01
CA THR A 218 0.26 -8.88 -6.88
C THR A 218 0.45 -10.01 -5.87
N LYS A 219 1.09 -11.09 -6.31
CA LYS A 219 1.37 -12.27 -5.52
C LYS A 219 2.88 -12.44 -5.31
N TYR A 220 3.32 -12.53 -4.07
CA TYR A 220 4.62 -13.08 -3.73
C TYR A 220 4.51 -14.60 -3.58
N GLN A 221 5.19 -15.35 -4.45
CA GLN A 221 5.26 -16.81 -4.38
C GLN A 221 6.57 -17.24 -3.71
N VAL A 222 6.46 -17.84 -2.51
CA VAL A 222 7.63 -18.18 -1.67
C VAL A 222 8.55 -19.21 -2.32
N SER A 223 7.96 -20.11 -3.12
CA SER A 223 8.66 -21.20 -3.79
C SER A 223 9.45 -20.77 -5.04
N GLY A 224 9.42 -19.49 -5.41
CA GLY A 224 10.06 -18.98 -6.62
C GLY A 224 9.49 -19.62 -7.89
N LEU A 225 10.37 -19.94 -8.85
CA LEU A 225 10.04 -20.60 -10.11
C LEU A 225 10.98 -21.77 -10.42
N ALA A 226 10.45 -22.83 -11.03
CA ALA A 226 11.23 -23.98 -11.47
C ALA A 226 11.80 -23.81 -12.89
N LEU A 227 13.08 -24.13 -13.07
CA LEU A 227 13.71 -24.21 -14.39
C LEU A 227 13.11 -25.36 -15.20
N ARG A 228 12.71 -25.11 -16.46
CA ARG A 228 12.18 -26.16 -17.35
C ARG A 228 13.21 -27.26 -17.69
N HIS A 229 14.48 -26.88 -17.80
CA HIS A 229 15.56 -27.76 -18.24
C HIS A 229 16.82 -27.53 -17.37
N PRO A 230 16.86 -28.04 -16.14
CA PRO A 230 18.02 -27.92 -15.26
C PRO A 230 19.22 -28.68 -15.85
N LYS A 231 20.42 -28.09 -15.80
CA LYS A 231 21.62 -28.60 -16.51
C LYS A 231 22.68 -29.20 -15.60
N SER A 232 22.59 -28.96 -14.29
CA SER A 232 23.53 -29.41 -13.27
C SER A 232 22.78 -29.86 -12.00
N ARG A 233 23.52 -30.43 -11.03
CA ARG A 233 22.94 -30.73 -9.70
C ARG A 233 22.53 -29.47 -8.93
N HIS A 234 23.21 -28.34 -9.17
CA HIS A 234 22.89 -27.03 -8.57
C HIS A 234 21.72 -26.31 -9.28
N ASP A 235 21.29 -26.79 -10.45
CA ASP A 235 20.07 -26.31 -11.12
C ASP A 235 18.83 -27.10 -10.69
N LYS A 236 18.96 -28.17 -9.88
CA LYS A 236 17.81 -28.95 -9.44
C LYS A 236 16.88 -28.05 -8.62
N PRO A 237 15.60 -27.89 -8.99
CA PRO A 237 14.67 -27.13 -8.18
C PRO A 237 14.56 -27.72 -6.77
N ARG A 238 14.49 -26.85 -5.75
CA ARG A 238 14.07 -27.23 -4.40
C ARG A 238 12.72 -27.96 -4.47
N ARG A 239 12.44 -28.88 -3.56
CA ARG A 239 11.16 -29.62 -3.55
C ARG A 239 10.01 -28.63 -3.40
N GLY A 240 9.13 -28.54 -4.40
CA GLY A 240 8.03 -27.56 -4.44
C GLY A 240 8.37 -26.23 -5.13
N ALA A 241 9.55 -26.04 -5.70
CA ALA A 241 9.85 -24.79 -6.42
C ALA A 241 8.87 -24.57 -7.59
N GLY A 242 8.37 -23.35 -7.75
CA GLY A 242 7.39 -23.02 -8.78
C GLY A 242 5.96 -23.53 -8.55
N THR A 243 5.65 -24.14 -7.39
CA THR A 243 4.26 -24.47 -7.02
C THR A 243 3.70 -23.45 -6.05
N LYS A 244 2.39 -23.20 -6.14
CA LYS A 244 1.63 -22.49 -5.10
C LYS A 244 1.84 -23.17 -3.74
N SER A 245 1.89 -22.39 -2.66
CA SER A 245 1.83 -22.91 -1.29
C SER A 245 0.46 -23.55 -0.97
N GLU A 246 0.39 -24.23 0.19
CA GLU A 246 -0.87 -24.81 0.72
C GLU A 246 -1.99 -23.76 0.83
N ARG A 247 -1.64 -22.55 1.29
CA ARG A 247 -2.52 -21.41 1.52
C ARG A 247 -1.88 -20.13 1.02
N THR A 248 -2.69 -19.17 0.62
CA THR A 248 -2.26 -17.82 0.24
C THR A 248 -2.80 -16.83 1.26
N ILE A 249 -1.94 -16.06 1.91
CA ILE A 249 -2.37 -15.00 2.82
C ILE A 249 -2.81 -13.82 1.94
N VAL A 250 -4.12 -13.58 1.88
CA VAL A 250 -4.68 -12.42 1.17
C VAL A 250 -4.58 -11.18 2.05
N ILE A 251 -4.02 -10.08 1.54
CA ILE A 251 -3.73 -8.87 2.32
C ILE A 251 -4.41 -7.61 1.77
N GLU A 252 -4.82 -6.72 2.67
CA GLU A 252 -5.44 -5.43 2.36
C GLU A 252 -5.04 -4.40 3.44
N PRO A 253 -4.48 -3.23 3.08
CA PRO A 253 -4.01 -2.23 4.04
C PRO A 253 -5.08 -1.30 4.63
N GLY A 254 -6.27 -1.23 4.02
CA GLY A 254 -7.36 -0.36 4.44
C GLY A 254 -7.36 1.00 3.74
N GLY A 255 -7.52 2.07 4.53
CA GLY A 255 -7.80 3.42 4.03
C GLY A 255 -9.20 3.88 4.44
N PRO A 256 -10.26 3.73 3.63
CA PRO A 256 -10.31 3.08 2.31
C PRO A 256 -9.48 3.78 1.21
N GLY A 257 -9.19 3.06 0.13
CA GLY A 257 -8.40 3.56 -0.99
C GLY A 257 -6.92 3.17 -0.98
N GLY A 258 -6.45 2.47 0.07
CA GLY A 258 -5.10 1.93 0.14
C GLY A 258 -4.87 0.82 -0.88
N SER A 259 -3.64 0.73 -1.40
CA SER A 259 -3.29 -0.20 -2.47
C SER A 259 -2.73 -1.51 -1.89
N GLY A 260 -3.50 -2.59 -1.98
CA GLY A 260 -3.02 -3.93 -1.63
C GLY A 260 -1.93 -4.43 -2.56
N THR A 261 -1.85 -3.99 -3.83
CA THR A 261 -0.70 -4.30 -4.68
C THR A 261 0.58 -3.58 -4.23
N SER A 262 0.49 -2.32 -3.79
CA SER A 262 1.60 -1.57 -3.15
C SER A 262 2.02 -2.22 -1.82
N MET A 263 1.06 -2.64 -0.99
CA MET A 263 1.33 -3.39 0.25
C MET A 263 2.05 -4.71 -0.07
N ALA A 264 1.58 -5.46 -1.06
CA ALA A 264 2.18 -6.72 -1.47
C ALA A 264 3.62 -6.51 -1.95
N TRP A 265 3.86 -5.52 -2.81
CA TRP A 265 5.19 -5.18 -3.31
C TRP A 265 6.21 -4.83 -2.20
N ARG A 266 5.76 -4.13 -1.15
CA ARG A 266 6.62 -3.64 -0.07
C ARG A 266 6.84 -4.66 1.05
N SER A 267 5.84 -5.49 1.34
CA SER A 267 5.75 -6.19 2.62
C SER A 267 5.46 -7.68 2.52
N SER A 268 5.13 -8.25 1.35
CA SER A 268 4.74 -9.67 1.25
C SER A 268 5.75 -10.66 1.82
N GLU A 269 7.04 -10.47 1.53
CA GLU A 269 8.09 -11.37 2.04
C GLU A 269 8.18 -11.30 3.58
N ALA A 270 8.10 -10.09 4.14
CA ALA A 270 8.09 -9.89 5.60
C ALA A 270 6.81 -10.44 6.24
N ILE A 271 5.64 -10.28 5.61
CA ILE A 271 4.36 -10.82 6.08
C ILE A 271 4.38 -12.36 6.05
N SER A 272 4.89 -12.96 4.96
CA SER A 272 5.06 -14.41 4.88
C SER A 272 5.98 -14.92 5.99
N GLN A 273 7.08 -14.21 6.28
CA GLN A 273 7.99 -14.57 7.36
C GLN A 273 7.35 -14.41 8.75
N ARG A 274 6.71 -13.27 9.03
CA ARG A 274 6.03 -12.95 10.29
C ARG A 274 4.92 -13.95 10.60
N LEU A 275 3.99 -14.15 9.66
CA LEU A 275 2.76 -14.92 9.87
C LEU A 275 2.88 -16.41 9.53
N SER A 276 3.86 -16.85 8.72
CA SER A 276 3.99 -18.26 8.33
C SER A 276 5.41 -18.84 8.43
N GLY A 277 6.42 -18.03 8.77
CA GLY A 277 7.82 -18.44 8.68
C GLY A 277 8.26 -18.77 7.24
N GLY A 278 7.75 -18.02 6.25
CA GLY A 278 8.12 -18.17 4.84
C GLY A 278 7.43 -19.35 4.13
N LYS A 279 6.39 -19.96 4.73
CA LYS A 279 5.72 -21.15 4.20
C LYS A 279 4.60 -20.84 3.21
N TYR A 280 3.95 -19.69 3.35
CA TYR A 280 2.76 -19.34 2.57
C TYR A 280 3.00 -18.14 1.65
N ASP A 281 2.55 -18.29 0.40
CA ASP A 281 2.41 -17.22 -0.58
C ASP A 281 1.55 -16.08 0.00
N VAL A 282 1.77 -14.86 -0.49
CA VAL A 282 1.00 -13.67 -0.09
C VAL A 282 0.45 -13.01 -1.33
N LEU A 283 -0.82 -12.60 -1.31
CA LEU A 283 -1.48 -11.91 -2.43
C LEU A 283 -2.16 -10.65 -1.92
N GLY A 284 -1.76 -9.49 -2.43
CA GLY A 284 -2.52 -8.25 -2.27
C GLY A 284 -3.26 -7.92 -3.55
N TRP A 285 -4.44 -7.30 -3.41
CA TRP A 285 -5.22 -6.79 -4.54
C TRP A 285 -5.53 -5.32 -4.31
N ASP A 286 -5.71 -4.57 -5.40
CA ASP A 286 -6.31 -3.25 -5.32
C ASP A 286 -7.83 -3.41 -5.43
N PRO A 287 -8.65 -2.98 -4.46
CA PRO A 287 -10.11 -3.01 -4.59
C PRO A 287 -10.61 -2.27 -5.83
N ARG A 288 -11.86 -2.52 -6.24
CA ARG A 288 -12.53 -1.78 -7.32
C ARG A 288 -12.40 -0.27 -7.13
N GLY A 289 -12.00 0.45 -8.18
CA GLY A 289 -11.70 1.89 -8.13
C GLY A 289 -10.28 2.24 -7.69
N VAL A 290 -9.57 1.36 -6.98
CA VAL A 290 -8.28 1.65 -6.35
C VAL A 290 -7.11 1.46 -7.33
N ASN A 291 -6.24 2.47 -7.41
CA ASN A 291 -4.88 2.38 -7.93
C ASN A 291 -4.75 1.71 -9.31
N ALA A 292 -4.30 0.46 -9.37
CA ALA A 292 -4.08 -0.25 -10.63
C ALA A 292 -5.34 -0.98 -11.14
N SER A 293 -6.38 -1.10 -10.31
CA SER A 293 -7.66 -1.69 -10.69
C SER A 293 -8.49 -0.72 -11.53
N LEU A 294 -9.14 -1.25 -12.57
CA LEU A 294 -9.90 -0.45 -13.53
C LEU A 294 -11.43 -0.58 -13.33
N PRO A 295 -12.19 0.51 -13.51
CA PRO A 295 -11.71 1.88 -13.76
C PRO A 295 -11.11 2.48 -12.48
N ALA A 296 -9.91 3.05 -12.56
CA ALA A 296 -9.30 3.74 -11.43
C ALA A 296 -10.01 5.09 -11.20
N ILE A 297 -10.32 5.43 -9.94
CA ILE A 297 -11.05 6.65 -9.59
C ILE A 297 -10.09 7.78 -9.17
N SER A 298 -10.10 8.86 -9.93
CA SER A 298 -9.49 10.16 -9.65
C SER A 298 -10.33 11.23 -10.33
N CYS A 299 -10.82 12.21 -9.55
CA CYS A 299 -11.71 13.25 -10.10
C CYS A 299 -10.95 14.54 -10.43
N PHE A 300 -9.65 14.60 -10.11
CA PHE A 300 -8.69 15.56 -10.67
C PHE A 300 -7.94 14.94 -11.86
N PRO A 301 -7.70 15.70 -12.94
CA PRO A 301 -6.96 15.22 -14.11
C PRO A 301 -5.44 15.18 -13.87
N TYR A 302 -4.91 16.02 -13.00
CA TYR A 302 -3.49 16.09 -12.65
C TYR A 302 -3.29 16.36 -11.14
N ASP A 303 -2.17 15.88 -10.61
CA ASP A 303 -1.85 16.00 -9.17
C ASP A 303 -1.62 17.45 -8.74
N VAL A 304 -1.15 18.32 -9.64
CA VAL A 304 -0.99 19.76 -9.37
C VAL A 304 -2.33 20.49 -9.14
N ASP A 305 -3.40 20.08 -9.84
CA ASP A 305 -4.73 20.67 -9.65
C ASP A 305 -5.33 20.28 -8.30
N ARG A 306 -5.04 19.05 -7.86
CA ARG A 306 -5.38 18.53 -6.54
C ARG A 306 -4.56 19.20 -5.44
N ASP A 307 -3.26 19.39 -5.63
CA ASP A 307 -2.39 20.10 -4.67
C ASP A 307 -2.86 21.55 -4.48
N HIS A 308 -3.30 22.22 -5.56
CA HIS A 308 -3.96 23.53 -5.47
C HIS A 308 -5.25 23.49 -4.65
N TRP A 309 -6.02 22.40 -4.74
CA TRP A 309 -7.25 22.18 -3.98
C TRP A 309 -6.97 21.87 -2.51
N SER A 310 -5.97 21.03 -2.22
CA SER A 310 -5.61 20.57 -0.88
C SER A 310 -5.14 21.74 0.00
N VAL A 311 -4.34 22.67 -0.54
CA VAL A 311 -3.91 23.90 0.17
C VAL A 311 -5.10 24.70 0.73
N ARG A 312 -6.26 24.64 0.07
CA ARG A 312 -7.48 25.31 0.51
C ARG A 312 -8.31 24.45 1.46
N MET A 313 -8.50 23.17 1.16
CA MET A 313 -9.22 22.23 2.04
C MET A 313 -8.52 21.99 3.37
N SER A 314 -7.19 22.07 3.42
CA SER A 314 -6.38 21.80 4.62
C SER A 314 -6.31 22.97 5.61
N GLU A 315 -7.08 24.05 5.45
CA GLU A 315 -7.24 25.02 6.53
C GLU A 315 -8.05 24.38 7.68
N TYR A 316 -7.63 24.54 8.93
CA TYR A 316 -8.28 23.91 10.10
C TYR A 316 -9.18 24.92 10.83
N ARG A 317 -10.15 24.42 11.61
CA ARG A 317 -11.20 25.23 12.24
C ARG A 317 -10.64 26.37 13.10
N GLU A 318 -9.50 26.11 13.73
CA GLU A 318 -8.84 26.99 14.69
C GLU A 318 -8.13 28.19 14.05
N THR A 319 -7.75 28.11 12.76
CA THR A 319 -7.07 29.22 12.06
C THR A 319 -8.04 30.19 11.39
N SER A 320 -9.27 29.77 11.13
CA SER A 320 -10.26 30.62 10.45
C SER A 320 -10.90 31.64 11.39
N PRO A 321 -11.02 32.92 10.98
CA PRO A 321 -11.80 33.92 11.71
C PRO A 321 -13.32 33.70 11.61
N SER A 322 -13.78 32.81 10.73
CA SER A 322 -15.18 32.42 10.58
C SER A 322 -15.28 30.93 10.19
N PRO A 323 -15.34 30.02 11.18
CA PRO A 323 -15.52 28.59 10.95
C PRO A 323 -16.72 28.26 10.06
N ARG A 324 -17.81 29.04 10.17
CA ARG A 324 -18.98 28.88 9.30
C ARG A 324 -18.68 29.20 7.83
N ALA A 325 -18.08 30.36 7.54
CA ALA A 325 -17.75 30.70 6.15
C ALA A 325 -16.73 29.73 5.53
N GLN A 326 -15.83 29.17 6.35
CA GLN A 326 -14.91 28.11 5.95
C GLN A 326 -15.66 26.80 5.64
N LEU A 327 -16.63 26.41 6.47
CA LEU A 327 -17.48 25.24 6.25
C LEU A 327 -18.31 25.38 4.96
N GLU A 328 -18.93 26.53 4.73
CA GLU A 328 -19.68 26.83 3.49
C GLU A 328 -18.79 26.80 2.24
N PHE A 329 -17.52 27.20 2.38
CA PHE A 329 -16.53 27.11 1.31
C PHE A 329 -16.10 25.65 1.06
N PHE A 330 -15.87 24.86 2.11
CA PHE A 330 -15.61 23.41 2.00
C PHE A 330 -16.81 22.66 1.42
N ASP A 331 -18.03 23.16 1.63
CA ASP A 331 -19.26 22.61 1.08
C ASP A 331 -19.25 22.69 -0.45
N ALA A 332 -19.12 23.91 -0.97
CA ALA A 332 -19.01 24.16 -2.41
C ALA A 332 -17.82 23.44 -3.06
N MET A 333 -16.71 23.25 -2.33
CA MET A 333 -15.59 22.45 -2.80
C MET A 333 -15.93 20.95 -2.85
N SER A 334 -16.61 20.40 -1.84
CA SER A 334 -17.00 18.99 -1.80
C SER A 334 -18.01 18.67 -2.91
N ASP A 335 -19.02 19.54 -3.08
CA ASP A 335 -19.99 19.52 -4.19
C ASP A 335 -19.29 19.51 -5.56
N SER A 336 -18.34 20.42 -5.77
CA SER A 336 -17.57 20.52 -7.02
C SER A 336 -16.75 19.25 -7.32
N VAL A 337 -16.17 18.61 -6.31
CA VAL A 337 -15.42 17.36 -6.47
C VAL A 337 -16.37 16.22 -6.83
N PHE A 338 -17.51 16.10 -6.14
CA PHE A 338 -18.48 15.03 -6.41
C PHE A 338 -19.15 15.21 -7.78
N ASN A 339 -19.42 16.44 -8.22
CA ASN A 339 -19.83 16.73 -9.59
C ASN A 339 -18.78 16.28 -10.61
N ALA A 340 -17.49 16.59 -10.40
CA ALA A 340 -16.42 16.14 -11.29
C ALA A 340 -16.38 14.60 -11.36
N CYS A 341 -16.45 13.91 -10.22
CA CYS A 341 -16.58 12.46 -10.16
C CYS A 341 -17.82 11.98 -10.94
N LYS A 342 -18.95 12.68 -10.84
CA LYS A 342 -20.19 12.33 -11.55
C LYS A 342 -20.04 12.45 -13.06
N GLN A 343 -19.44 13.53 -13.57
CA GLN A 343 -19.25 13.72 -15.01
C GLN A 343 -18.31 12.64 -15.60
N ILE A 344 -17.24 12.29 -14.87
CA ILE A 344 -16.23 11.32 -15.33
C ILE A 344 -16.76 9.87 -15.22
N TYR A 345 -17.31 9.50 -14.07
CA TYR A 345 -17.59 8.10 -13.71
C TYR A 345 -19.09 7.72 -13.71
N GLN A 346 -20.00 8.67 -13.95
CA GLN A 346 -21.44 8.45 -14.17
C GLN A 346 -22.14 7.69 -13.03
N ASP A 347 -22.34 6.38 -13.15
CA ASP A 347 -22.97 5.53 -12.14
C ASP A 347 -21.99 4.60 -11.39
N ILE A 348 -20.71 4.55 -11.78
CA ILE A 348 -19.69 3.67 -11.18
C ILE A 348 -19.58 3.80 -9.64
N PRO A 349 -19.65 5.00 -9.03
CA PRO A 349 -19.60 5.15 -7.56
C PRO A 349 -20.72 4.44 -6.78
N ARG A 350 -21.78 3.97 -7.45
CA ARG A 350 -22.82 3.13 -6.82
C ARG A 350 -22.35 1.69 -6.53
N PHE A 351 -21.19 1.29 -7.04
CA PHE A 351 -20.69 -0.08 -6.96
C PHE A 351 -19.43 -0.23 -6.12
N VAL A 352 -18.98 0.80 -5.39
CA VAL A 352 -17.69 0.79 -4.63
C VAL A 352 -17.83 0.48 -3.12
N SER A 353 -19.03 0.16 -2.64
CA SER A 353 -19.29 -0.16 -1.21
C SER A 353 -18.48 -1.36 -0.70
N THR A 354 -18.23 -1.41 0.61
CA THR A 354 -17.58 -2.55 1.29
C THR A 354 -18.24 -3.89 0.92
N ALA A 355 -19.57 -3.92 0.80
CA ALA A 355 -20.31 -5.13 0.43
C ALA A 355 -19.93 -5.66 -0.96
N PHE A 356 -19.72 -4.77 -1.94
CA PHE A 356 -19.24 -5.14 -3.26
C PHE A 356 -17.77 -5.58 -3.25
N VAL A 357 -16.91 -4.92 -2.47
CA VAL A 357 -15.52 -5.35 -2.27
C VAL A 357 -15.43 -6.73 -1.60
N ALA A 358 -16.35 -7.06 -0.69
CA ALA A 358 -16.44 -8.40 -0.11
C ALA A 358 -16.83 -9.48 -1.14
N ARG A 359 -17.65 -9.15 -2.15
CA ARG A 359 -17.93 -10.07 -3.28
C ARG A 359 -16.72 -10.29 -4.16
N ASP A 360 -15.93 -9.26 -4.39
CA ASP A 360 -14.67 -9.34 -5.13
C ASP A 360 -13.64 -10.23 -4.41
N LEU A 361 -13.52 -10.07 -3.09
CA LEU A 361 -12.69 -10.93 -2.24
C LEU A 361 -13.11 -12.41 -2.32
N GLU A 362 -14.41 -12.70 -2.46
CA GLU A 362 -14.90 -14.05 -2.73
C GLU A 362 -14.51 -14.57 -4.12
N GLN A 363 -14.51 -13.72 -5.16
CA GLN A 363 -14.00 -14.11 -6.48
C GLN A 363 -12.48 -14.39 -6.43
N ILE A 364 -11.73 -13.61 -5.66
CA ILE A 364 -10.28 -13.84 -5.45
C ILE A 364 -10.04 -15.18 -4.74
N ARG A 365 -10.81 -15.51 -3.68
CA ARG A 365 -10.72 -16.82 -3.01
C ARG A 365 -11.02 -17.97 -3.98
N LEU A 366 -12.08 -17.85 -4.76
CA LEU A 366 -12.48 -18.87 -5.75
C LEU A 366 -11.40 -19.05 -6.85
N ALA A 367 -10.83 -17.96 -7.35
CA ALA A 367 -9.74 -17.98 -8.32
C ALA A 367 -8.42 -18.53 -7.76
N LEU A 368 -8.16 -18.34 -6.46
CA LEU A 368 -7.07 -19.02 -5.75
C LEU A 368 -7.29 -20.54 -5.59
N GLY A 369 -8.52 -21.02 -5.76
CA GLY A 369 -8.88 -22.42 -5.55
C GLY A 369 -8.74 -22.87 -4.10
N GLU A 370 -9.01 -21.99 -3.13
CA GLU A 370 -8.93 -22.29 -1.69
C GLU A 370 -10.34 -22.42 -1.09
N ASP A 371 -10.64 -23.53 -0.43
CA ASP A 371 -11.97 -23.80 0.15
C ASP A 371 -12.43 -22.73 1.15
N ALA A 372 -11.50 -22.09 1.86
CA ALA A 372 -11.76 -21.03 2.82
C ALA A 372 -10.62 -20.01 2.82
N LEU A 373 -10.97 -18.72 2.94
CA LEU A 373 -10.06 -17.59 2.84
C LEU A 373 -9.04 -17.57 3.99
N THR A 374 -7.76 -17.46 3.65
CA THR A 374 -6.68 -17.11 4.59
C THR A 374 -6.32 -15.64 4.35
N GLY A 375 -6.30 -14.79 5.38
CA GLY A 375 -6.11 -13.36 5.18
C GLY A 375 -5.61 -12.58 6.38
N TYR A 376 -4.96 -11.45 6.11
CA TYR A 376 -4.48 -10.48 7.08
C TYR A 376 -4.88 -9.09 6.57
N LEU A 377 -5.94 -8.53 7.18
CA LEU A 377 -6.61 -7.32 6.74
C LEU A 377 -6.42 -6.25 7.82
N VAL A 378 -6.06 -5.03 7.41
CA VAL A 378 -5.62 -3.97 8.33
C VAL A 378 -6.54 -2.75 8.23
N SER A 379 -6.79 -2.05 9.34
CA SER A 379 -7.55 -0.78 9.35
C SER A 379 -8.96 -0.95 8.76
N TYR A 380 -9.41 -0.11 7.82
CA TYR A 380 -10.63 -0.32 7.02
C TYR A 380 -10.73 -1.71 6.35
N GLY A 381 -9.61 -2.37 6.05
CA GLY A 381 -9.60 -3.77 5.60
C GLY A 381 -10.23 -4.72 6.62
N THR A 382 -10.17 -4.40 7.91
CA THR A 382 -10.92 -5.13 8.94
C THR A 382 -12.43 -4.99 8.76
N GLY A 383 -12.91 -3.91 8.15
CA GLY A 383 -14.30 -3.70 7.77
C GLY A 383 -14.73 -4.52 6.56
N ILE A 384 -13.83 -4.66 5.56
CA ILE A 384 -13.98 -5.65 4.48
C ILE A 384 -14.07 -7.06 5.08
N GLY A 385 -13.17 -7.41 6.01
CA GLY A 385 -13.15 -8.70 6.69
C GLY A 385 -14.42 -9.01 7.50
N GLN A 386 -14.89 -8.04 8.31
CA GLN A 386 -16.16 -8.13 9.04
C GLN A 386 -17.35 -8.38 8.11
N THR A 387 -17.39 -7.66 6.99
CA THR A 387 -18.47 -7.77 5.99
C THR A 387 -18.40 -9.09 5.25
N TYR A 388 -17.22 -9.49 4.76
CA TYR A 388 -16.97 -10.78 4.12
C TYR A 388 -17.37 -11.94 5.03
N ALA A 389 -16.92 -11.96 6.29
CA ALA A 389 -17.20 -13.05 7.22
C ALA A 389 -18.71 -13.24 7.47
N ASN A 390 -19.51 -12.18 7.42
CA ASN A 390 -20.95 -12.26 7.65
C ASN A 390 -21.80 -12.34 6.35
N MET A 391 -21.20 -12.13 5.18
CA MET A 391 -21.80 -12.42 3.86
C MET A 391 -21.48 -13.85 3.39
N PHE A 392 -20.30 -14.37 3.70
CA PHE A 392 -19.76 -15.67 3.28
C PHE A 392 -19.24 -16.50 4.48
N PRO A 393 -20.06 -16.76 5.52
CA PRO A 393 -19.61 -17.36 6.78
C PRO A 393 -18.97 -18.74 6.63
N ASP A 394 -19.40 -19.51 5.64
CA ASP A 394 -18.85 -20.84 5.35
C ASP A 394 -17.45 -20.77 4.72
N SER A 395 -17.10 -19.65 4.08
CA SER A 395 -15.83 -19.43 3.38
C SER A 395 -14.74 -18.79 4.25
N VAL A 396 -14.99 -18.58 5.54
CA VAL A 396 -13.99 -18.03 6.49
C VAL A 396 -13.01 -19.11 6.91
N GLY A 397 -11.74 -18.92 6.58
CA GLY A 397 -10.62 -19.77 6.98
C GLY A 397 -9.84 -19.17 8.15
N ARG A 398 -8.61 -18.75 7.90
CA ARG A 398 -7.72 -18.15 8.91
C ARG A 398 -7.59 -16.65 8.64
N MET A 399 -8.43 -15.84 9.28
CA MET A 399 -8.55 -14.40 9.03
C MET A 399 -8.13 -13.59 10.25
N ILE A 400 -7.08 -12.79 10.08
CA ILE A 400 -6.62 -11.79 11.05
C ILE A 400 -7.18 -10.42 10.65
N LEU A 401 -7.77 -9.73 11.62
CA LEU A 401 -8.23 -8.34 11.50
C LEU A 401 -7.38 -7.47 12.44
N ASP A 402 -6.45 -6.68 11.90
CA ASP A 402 -5.45 -5.91 12.66
C ASP A 402 -5.73 -4.39 12.63
N GLY A 403 -5.64 -3.72 13.78
CA GLY A 403 -6.18 -2.37 13.95
C GLY A 403 -7.70 -2.36 13.73
N THR A 404 -8.43 -3.13 14.53
CA THR A 404 -9.86 -3.47 14.33
C THR A 404 -10.83 -2.27 14.33
N GLU A 405 -11.53 -2.04 13.22
CA GLU A 405 -12.73 -1.20 13.14
C GLU A 405 -13.97 -1.88 13.74
N TYR A 406 -15.02 -1.10 14.00
CA TYR A 406 -16.36 -1.63 14.31
C TYR A 406 -17.37 -1.08 13.30
N VAL A 407 -17.63 -1.84 12.23
CA VAL A 407 -18.30 -1.31 11.03
C VAL A 407 -19.73 -0.81 11.25
N ARG A 408 -20.41 -1.18 12.34
CA ARG A 408 -21.76 -0.66 12.62
C ARG A 408 -21.75 0.84 12.89
N ASP A 409 -20.66 1.38 13.45
CA ASP A 409 -20.54 2.83 13.64
C ASP A 409 -20.29 3.53 12.30
N GLY A 410 -19.49 2.94 11.40
CA GLY A 410 -19.23 3.49 10.05
C GLY A 410 -20.47 3.61 9.16
N ARG A 411 -21.57 2.91 9.49
CA ARG A 411 -22.88 3.02 8.82
C ARG A 411 -23.68 4.27 9.25
N LEU A 412 -23.23 4.98 10.29
CA LEU A 412 -23.90 6.20 10.81
C LEU A 412 -23.33 7.44 10.13
N LEU A 413 -24.14 8.48 9.97
CA LEU A 413 -23.75 9.74 9.31
C LEU A 413 -22.58 10.39 10.05
N GLY A 414 -21.36 10.36 9.49
CA GLY A 414 -20.13 10.85 10.12
C GLY A 414 -19.38 9.83 10.99
N GLY A 415 -19.88 8.59 11.07
CA GLY A 415 -19.40 7.56 12.00
C GLY A 415 -17.99 7.08 11.80
N PHE A 416 -17.55 7.03 10.53
CA PHE A 416 -16.17 6.76 10.17
C PHE A 416 -15.18 7.79 10.78
N GLY A 417 -15.61 9.05 10.92
CA GLY A 417 -14.79 10.12 11.47
C GLY A 417 -14.68 10.08 13.00
N TRP A 418 -15.81 10.06 13.73
CA TRP A 418 -15.75 10.23 15.20
C TRP A 418 -15.22 9.03 15.98
N THR A 419 -15.19 7.85 15.35
CA THR A 419 -14.62 6.63 15.94
C THR A 419 -13.09 6.71 16.03
N ALA A 420 -12.46 7.44 15.11
CA ALA A 420 -11.02 7.69 15.01
C ALA A 420 -10.56 9.00 15.70
N LEU A 421 -11.22 9.39 16.80
CA LEU A 421 -10.86 10.58 17.59
C LEU A 421 -10.21 10.26 18.93
N ASP A 422 -10.58 9.15 19.53
CA ASP A 422 -10.03 8.71 20.81
C ASP A 422 -8.55 8.35 20.64
N ASN A 423 -7.81 8.37 21.74
CA ASN A 423 -6.39 8.03 21.82
C ASN A 423 -5.41 8.87 20.99
N GLY A 424 -5.78 9.58 19.91
CA GLY A 424 -4.84 10.47 19.20
C GLY A 424 -4.17 11.49 20.13
N THR A 425 -4.96 12.13 21.00
CA THR A 425 -4.45 13.04 22.05
C THR A 425 -3.64 12.31 23.12
N HIS A 426 -3.99 11.07 23.48
CA HIS A 426 -3.27 10.29 24.49
C HIS A 426 -1.94 9.74 23.95
N ALA A 427 -1.89 9.29 22.69
CA ALA A 427 -0.67 8.87 22.00
C ALA A 427 0.31 10.03 21.86
N PHE A 428 -0.17 11.25 21.64
CA PHE A 428 0.66 12.46 21.71
C PHE A 428 1.15 12.72 23.14
N HIS A 429 0.27 12.71 24.14
CA HIS A 429 0.64 13.05 25.52
C HIS A 429 1.48 11.97 26.21
N ASP A 430 0.95 10.76 26.36
CA ASP A 430 1.57 9.65 27.09
C ASP A 430 2.69 9.00 26.27
N GLY A 431 2.50 8.89 24.95
CA GLY A 431 3.47 8.34 24.01
C GLY A 431 4.56 9.34 23.63
N LEU A 432 4.28 10.25 22.69
CA LEU A 432 5.28 11.16 22.12
C LEU A 432 5.97 12.01 23.21
N LEU A 433 5.22 12.61 24.14
CA LEU A 433 5.82 13.44 25.19
C LEU A 433 6.27 12.61 26.42
N GLY A 434 5.44 11.67 26.87
CA GLY A 434 5.73 10.84 28.04
C GLY A 434 6.93 9.91 27.86
N GLU A 435 6.96 9.10 26.79
CA GLU A 435 8.11 8.22 26.52
C GLU A 435 9.36 9.01 26.13
N CYS A 436 9.22 10.22 25.58
CA CYS A 436 10.36 11.13 25.38
C CYS A 436 11.01 11.54 26.72
N VAL A 437 10.20 11.90 27.72
CA VAL A 437 10.70 12.23 29.07
C VAL A 437 11.31 10.99 29.74
N ASN A 438 10.70 9.81 29.57
CA ASN A 438 11.23 8.54 30.10
C ASN A 438 12.59 8.16 29.46
N ALA A 439 12.74 8.35 28.15
CA ALA A 439 13.96 8.04 27.42
C ALA A 439 15.10 9.05 27.70
N GLY A 440 14.76 10.27 28.12
CA GLY A 440 15.71 11.28 28.57
C GLY A 440 16.47 12.02 27.45
N PRO A 441 17.33 12.99 27.82
CA PRO A 441 17.93 13.95 26.88
C PRO A 441 18.93 13.35 25.88
N ASP A 442 19.45 12.16 26.15
CA ASP A 442 20.38 11.44 25.28
C ASP A 442 19.65 10.73 24.12
N HIS A 443 18.38 10.36 24.32
CA HIS A 443 17.56 9.62 23.36
C HIS A 443 16.42 10.45 22.74
N CYS A 444 15.90 11.45 23.45
CA CYS A 444 14.88 12.37 22.94
C CYS A 444 15.34 13.84 22.99
N ALA A 445 15.17 14.56 21.87
CA ALA A 445 15.55 15.97 21.77
C ALA A 445 14.71 16.90 22.68
N LEU A 446 13.40 16.66 22.79
CA LEU A 446 12.49 17.50 23.60
C LEU A 446 12.75 17.38 25.11
N ALA A 447 13.35 16.28 25.57
CA ALA A 447 13.75 16.07 26.96
C ALA A 447 15.02 16.85 27.36
N LYS A 448 15.67 17.57 26.44
CA LYS A 448 16.82 18.42 26.74
C LYS A 448 16.39 19.67 27.53
N PRO A 449 17.08 20.00 28.64
CA PRO A 449 16.83 21.22 29.40
C PRO A 449 16.96 22.49 28.54
N VAL A 450 15.95 23.36 28.58
CA VAL A 450 15.97 24.69 27.95
C VAL A 450 16.34 25.78 28.96
N ASP A 451 15.89 25.64 30.22
CA ASP A 451 16.15 26.55 31.34
C ASP A 451 17.18 25.99 32.35
N GLY A 452 17.87 24.91 31.98
CA GLY A 452 18.81 24.19 32.85
C GLY A 452 18.14 23.26 33.88
N ARG A 453 16.81 23.10 33.86
CA ARG A 453 16.08 22.15 34.71
C ARG A 453 15.72 20.87 33.96
N ALA A 454 15.59 19.77 34.68
CA ALA A 454 15.07 18.52 34.12
C ALA A 454 13.65 18.73 33.56
N VAL A 455 13.39 18.20 32.38
CA VAL A 455 12.10 18.32 31.70
C VAL A 455 11.12 17.32 32.32
N THR A 456 9.98 17.81 32.80
CA THR A 456 8.84 16.97 33.22
C THR A 456 7.78 16.93 32.13
N LEU A 457 6.88 15.95 32.18
CA LEU A 457 5.77 15.83 31.22
C LEU A 457 4.89 17.09 31.21
N ASP A 458 4.42 17.57 32.37
CA ASP A 458 3.67 18.85 32.50
C ASP A 458 4.39 20.06 31.88
N HIS A 459 5.71 20.12 31.99
CA HIS A 459 6.51 21.21 31.43
C HIS A 459 6.59 21.07 29.90
N LEU A 460 6.85 19.85 29.41
CA LEU A 460 6.92 19.57 27.98
C LEU A 460 5.56 19.76 27.28
N GLN A 461 4.46 19.34 27.90
CA GLN A 461 3.11 19.61 27.41
C GLN A 461 2.88 21.11 27.23
N LYS A 462 3.15 21.94 28.26
CA LYS A 462 2.97 23.39 28.20
C LYS A 462 3.85 24.06 27.14
N ARG A 463 5.08 23.57 26.95
CA ARG A 463 5.98 23.98 25.86
C ARG A 463 5.37 23.71 24.49
N MET A 464 4.93 22.48 24.24
CA MET A 464 4.35 22.07 22.95
C MET A 464 3.00 22.75 22.68
N GLU A 465 2.13 22.89 23.70
CA GLU A 465 0.89 23.66 23.59
C GLU A 465 1.15 25.13 23.23
N THR A 466 2.18 25.75 23.82
CA THR A 466 2.58 27.13 23.52
C THR A 466 3.06 27.27 22.08
N LEU A 467 3.91 26.34 21.62
CA LEU A 467 4.39 26.29 20.24
C LEU A 467 3.23 26.13 19.26
N ILE A 468 2.43 25.08 19.40
CA ILE A 468 1.31 24.75 18.51
C ILE A 468 0.28 25.90 18.46
N ARG A 469 -0.10 26.46 19.62
CA ARG A 469 -1.04 27.60 19.68
C ARG A 469 -0.45 28.91 19.15
N SER A 470 0.86 29.06 19.07
CA SER A 470 1.48 30.24 18.43
C SER A 470 1.21 30.28 16.92
N LEU A 471 1.17 29.11 16.26
CA LEU A 471 0.93 28.99 14.83
C LEU A 471 -0.50 29.37 14.41
N ILE A 472 -1.48 29.22 15.32
CA ILE A 472 -2.84 29.74 15.14
C ILE A 472 -2.82 31.27 15.02
N LYS A 473 -1.99 31.95 15.82
CA LYS A 473 -1.89 33.42 15.81
C LYS A 473 -1.08 33.94 14.63
N ARG A 474 -0.03 33.20 14.23
CA ARG A 474 0.86 33.57 13.12
C ARG A 474 1.67 32.35 12.63
N PRO A 475 1.48 31.92 11.37
CA PRO A 475 2.38 30.96 10.73
C PRO A 475 3.83 31.45 10.70
N LEU A 476 4.79 30.52 10.78
CA LEU A 476 6.21 30.84 10.70
C LEU A 476 6.71 30.78 9.24
N PRO A 477 7.45 31.79 8.76
CA PRO A 477 8.09 31.73 7.45
C PRO A 477 9.26 30.75 7.47
N SER A 478 9.47 30.06 6.35
CA SER A 478 10.63 29.21 6.12
C SER A 478 11.05 29.21 4.66
N TYR A 479 12.07 28.43 4.35
CA TYR A 479 12.64 28.26 3.03
C TYR A 479 13.29 26.88 2.92
N THR A 480 13.08 26.19 1.81
CA THR A 480 13.93 25.07 1.39
C THR A 480 14.51 25.32 0.01
N ALA A 481 15.65 24.69 -0.29
CA ALA A 481 16.25 24.76 -1.61
C ALA A 481 15.42 24.02 -2.69
N SER A 482 14.51 23.13 -2.28
CA SER A 482 13.64 22.34 -3.16
C SER A 482 12.32 23.04 -3.51
N SER A 483 11.67 23.70 -2.56
CA SER A 483 10.38 24.37 -2.77
C SER A 483 10.49 25.89 -3.00
N GLY A 484 11.56 26.51 -2.47
CA GLY A 484 11.65 27.96 -2.33
C GLY A 484 11.01 28.44 -1.01
N PRO A 485 10.24 29.55 -1.01
CA PRO A 485 9.58 30.05 0.20
C PRO A 485 8.47 29.10 0.68
N SER A 486 8.44 28.80 1.98
CA SER A 486 7.40 27.95 2.58
C SER A 486 6.91 28.47 3.94
N LEU A 487 5.84 27.87 4.45
CA LEU A 487 5.16 28.28 5.68
C LEU A 487 4.93 27.07 6.60
N ILE A 488 5.26 27.23 7.88
CA ILE A 488 4.84 26.32 8.94
C ILE A 488 3.51 26.86 9.49
N THR A 489 2.39 26.19 9.18
CA THR A 489 1.06 26.58 9.65
C THR A 489 0.61 25.67 10.79
N TYR A 490 -0.44 26.07 11.50
CA TYR A 490 -1.07 25.19 12.50
C TYR A 490 -1.56 23.89 11.83
N SER A 491 -2.32 23.99 10.73
CA SER A 491 -2.92 22.81 10.09
C SER A 491 -1.89 21.80 9.59
N THR A 492 -0.83 22.27 8.91
CA THR A 492 0.20 21.34 8.38
C THR A 492 0.99 20.68 9.51
N LEU A 493 1.30 21.40 10.59
CA LEU A 493 1.91 20.79 11.76
C LEU A 493 0.97 19.77 12.42
N VAL A 494 -0.30 20.10 12.64
CA VAL A 494 -1.25 19.20 13.32
C VAL A 494 -1.54 17.95 12.48
N GLY A 495 -1.70 18.08 11.16
CA GLY A 495 -1.85 16.93 10.26
C GLY A 495 -0.63 16.00 10.29
N VAL A 496 0.59 16.55 10.33
CA VAL A 496 1.82 15.76 10.46
C VAL A 496 2.00 15.16 11.87
N LEU A 497 1.57 15.85 12.92
CA LEU A 497 1.51 15.26 14.27
C LEU A 497 0.55 14.06 14.30
N TYR A 498 -0.64 14.18 13.73
CA TYR A 498 -1.62 13.09 13.63
C TYR A 498 -1.07 11.90 12.83
N SER A 499 -0.51 12.17 11.65
CA SER A 499 0.18 11.18 10.81
C SER A 499 1.28 10.43 11.57
N ALA A 500 2.11 11.13 12.35
CA ALA A 500 3.16 10.49 13.14
C ALA A 500 2.63 9.62 14.29
N MET A 501 1.40 9.82 14.79
CA MET A 501 0.83 8.96 15.83
C MET A 501 0.55 7.53 15.32
N TYR A 502 0.54 7.30 14.00
CA TYR A 502 0.40 5.97 13.41
C TYR A 502 1.65 5.10 13.58
N ASN A 503 2.83 5.70 13.80
CA ASN A 503 4.10 4.99 13.80
C ASN A 503 5.11 5.60 14.79
N ALA A 504 5.24 4.96 15.95
CA ALA A 504 6.15 5.43 17.00
C ALA A 504 7.64 5.44 16.60
N LYS A 505 8.04 4.73 15.53
CA LYS A 505 9.41 4.76 14.99
C LYS A 505 9.80 6.12 14.41
N ALA A 506 8.82 6.94 14.00
CA ALA A 506 9.03 8.30 13.49
C ALA A 506 9.29 9.34 14.61
N TRP A 507 8.95 9.02 15.85
CA TRP A 507 8.93 9.97 16.98
C TRP A 507 10.30 10.60 17.34
N PRO A 508 11.45 9.92 17.20
CA PRO A 508 12.77 10.56 17.39
C PRO A 508 13.02 11.72 16.43
N ALA A 509 12.63 11.57 15.16
CA ALA A 509 12.75 12.63 14.17
C ALA A 509 11.77 13.78 14.46
N LEU A 510 10.52 13.45 14.78
CA LEU A 510 9.50 14.43 15.13
C LEU A 510 9.88 15.24 16.38
N ALA A 511 10.44 14.61 17.42
CA ALA A 511 10.92 15.31 18.61
C ALA A 511 12.09 16.24 18.29
N GLN A 512 13.01 15.85 17.40
CA GLN A 512 14.10 16.73 16.94
C GLN A 512 13.54 17.95 16.18
N MET A 513 12.56 17.72 15.29
CA MET A 513 11.86 18.78 14.55
C MET A 513 11.14 19.77 15.49
N LEU A 514 10.37 19.26 16.45
CA LEU A 514 9.64 20.08 17.42
C LEU A 514 10.58 20.89 18.33
N PHE A 515 11.71 20.29 18.75
CA PHE A 515 12.73 20.97 19.56
C PHE A 515 13.39 22.13 18.80
N GLU A 516 13.73 21.93 17.53
CA GLU A 516 14.28 23.00 16.69
C GLU A 516 13.26 24.09 16.37
N LEU A 517 12.01 23.70 16.11
CA LEU A 517 10.91 24.62 15.82
C LEU A 517 10.55 25.49 17.04
N GLU A 518 10.59 24.94 18.25
CA GLU A 518 10.44 25.70 19.51
C GLU A 518 11.54 26.77 19.67
N ALA A 519 12.77 26.46 19.24
CA ALA A 519 13.89 27.41 19.22
C ALA A 519 13.82 28.42 18.04
N GLY A 520 12.78 28.36 17.20
CA GLY A 520 12.60 29.22 16.03
C GLY A 520 13.38 28.79 14.79
N ASN A 521 14.06 27.63 14.80
CA ASN A 521 14.68 27.07 13.60
C ASN A 521 13.64 26.29 12.80
N THR A 522 13.18 26.87 11.69
CA THR A 522 12.13 26.28 10.84
C THR A 522 12.66 25.28 9.80
N THR A 523 13.99 25.11 9.67
CA THR A 523 14.61 24.35 8.57
C THR A 523 14.17 22.89 8.50
N LEU A 524 14.29 22.15 9.62
CA LEU A 524 13.92 20.72 9.66
C LEU A 524 12.41 20.53 9.49
N ALA A 525 11.61 21.41 10.11
CA ALA A 525 10.15 21.40 9.96
C ALA A 525 9.72 21.64 8.51
N ALA A 526 10.31 22.61 7.80
CA ALA A 526 9.95 22.88 6.41
C ALA A 526 10.22 21.68 5.49
N VAL A 527 11.39 21.05 5.60
CA VAL A 527 11.72 19.86 4.80
C VAL A 527 10.78 18.68 5.11
N MET A 528 10.50 18.42 6.39
CA MET A 528 9.62 17.32 6.79
C MET A 528 8.17 17.55 6.36
N LEU A 529 7.62 18.76 6.56
CA LEU A 529 6.25 19.09 6.15
C LEU A 529 6.09 19.09 4.62
N GLU A 530 7.03 19.66 3.87
CA GLU A 530 6.97 19.68 2.39
C GLU A 530 6.94 18.28 1.79
N ARG A 531 7.80 17.37 2.28
CA ARG A 531 7.82 15.95 1.86
C ARG A 531 6.53 15.19 2.20
N SER A 532 5.67 15.74 3.06
CA SER A 532 4.41 15.12 3.50
C SER A 532 3.16 15.77 2.89
N THR A 533 3.29 16.85 2.13
CA THR A 533 2.14 17.69 1.72
C THR A 533 1.77 17.56 0.24
N TRP A 534 2.74 17.37 -0.65
CA TRP A 534 2.56 17.49 -2.10
C TRP A 534 2.50 16.12 -2.78
N GLU A 535 1.53 15.91 -3.67
CA GLU A 535 1.50 14.74 -4.56
C GLU A 535 2.23 15.00 -5.88
N TYR A 536 2.35 16.25 -6.31
CA TYR A 536 3.05 16.62 -7.55
C TYR A 536 4.56 16.86 -7.33
N ASP A 537 5.40 16.02 -7.93
CA ASP A 537 6.85 16.24 -8.01
C ASP A 537 7.26 16.81 -9.39
N PRO A 538 7.63 18.10 -9.50
CA PRO A 538 8.04 18.72 -10.76
C PRO A 538 9.40 18.23 -11.30
N THR A 539 10.17 17.46 -10.52
CA THR A 539 11.46 16.89 -10.94
C THR A 539 11.31 15.58 -11.71
N LYS A 540 10.11 14.97 -11.66
CA LYS A 540 9.83 13.67 -12.26
C LYS A 540 9.06 13.81 -13.58
N PRO A 541 9.27 12.89 -14.53
CA PRO A 541 8.49 12.88 -15.77
C PRO A 541 7.01 12.58 -15.44
N PRO A 542 6.05 13.12 -16.19
CA PRO A 542 4.65 12.73 -16.04
C PRO A 542 4.50 11.21 -16.22
N PRO A 543 3.63 10.54 -15.43
CA PRO A 543 3.51 9.09 -15.44
C PRO A 543 3.19 8.56 -16.85
N PRO A 544 3.72 7.39 -17.26
CA PRO A 544 3.54 6.88 -18.63
C PRO A 544 2.09 6.57 -19.02
N SER A 545 1.21 6.37 -18.03
CA SER A 545 -0.22 6.14 -18.19
C SER A 545 -1.02 7.39 -17.85
N GLN A 546 -2.04 7.70 -18.67
CA GLN A 546 -3.13 8.62 -18.31
C GLN A 546 -4.08 8.08 -17.23
N GLN A 547 -3.77 6.91 -16.65
CA GLN A 547 -4.40 6.42 -15.43
C GLN A 547 -3.66 7.07 -14.25
N PRO A 548 -4.23 8.08 -13.57
CA PRO A 548 -3.69 8.53 -12.30
C PRO A 548 -3.82 7.39 -11.27
N PRO A 549 -2.84 7.20 -10.35
CA PRO A 549 -2.95 6.24 -9.26
C PRO A 549 -4.12 6.57 -8.31
N ALA A 550 -4.36 5.74 -7.28
CA ALA A 550 -5.48 5.92 -6.33
C ALA A 550 -5.54 7.36 -5.81
N SER A 551 -6.73 7.93 -5.72
CA SER A 551 -6.97 9.28 -5.21
C SER A 551 -7.72 9.28 -3.88
N GLY A 552 -7.60 10.37 -3.12
CA GLY A 552 -8.41 10.60 -1.93
C GLY A 552 -9.92 10.63 -2.19
N GLU A 553 -10.36 11.02 -3.39
CA GLU A 553 -11.79 11.03 -3.76
C GLU A 553 -12.45 9.66 -3.61
N LEU A 554 -11.74 8.59 -3.98
CA LEU A 554 -12.26 7.24 -3.86
C LEU A 554 -12.55 6.89 -2.39
N GLY A 555 -11.66 7.29 -1.47
CA GLY A 555 -11.83 7.09 -0.04
C GLY A 555 -13.15 7.68 0.43
N SER A 556 -13.42 8.95 0.09
CA SER A 556 -14.71 9.60 0.36
C SER A 556 -15.87 8.84 -0.28
N LEU A 557 -15.83 8.53 -1.58
CA LEU A 557 -16.94 7.84 -2.27
C LEU A 557 -17.30 6.49 -1.62
N VAL A 558 -16.30 5.74 -1.14
CA VAL A 558 -16.50 4.48 -0.39
C VAL A 558 -17.15 4.75 0.98
N ILE A 559 -16.58 5.67 1.77
CA ILE A 559 -17.10 6.08 3.09
C ILE A 559 -18.57 6.53 2.98
N CYS A 560 -18.91 7.27 1.92
CA CYS A 560 -20.25 7.79 1.69
C CYS A 560 -21.22 6.71 1.19
N ALA A 561 -20.78 5.81 0.30
CA ALA A 561 -21.59 4.67 -0.15
C ALA A 561 -21.94 3.72 1.01
N ASP A 562 -20.99 3.46 1.92
CA ASP A 562 -21.23 2.53 3.04
C ASP A 562 -22.14 3.09 4.14
N GLN A 563 -22.32 4.41 4.23
CA GLN A 563 -23.27 5.09 5.13
C GLN A 563 -24.53 5.64 4.43
N TYR A 564 -24.76 5.30 3.15
CA TYR A 564 -25.77 5.93 2.28
C TYR A 564 -27.20 6.04 2.85
N ASP A 565 -27.64 5.08 3.68
CA ASP A 565 -28.98 5.03 4.29
C ASP A 565 -29.04 5.70 5.67
N ALA A 566 -27.96 6.34 6.12
CA ALA A 566 -27.98 7.18 7.30
C ALA A 566 -28.84 8.44 7.03
N PRO A 567 -29.73 8.83 7.96
CA PRO A 567 -30.61 9.98 7.74
C PRO A 567 -29.82 11.28 7.75
N GLU A 568 -30.03 12.11 6.72
CA GLU A 568 -29.54 13.50 6.69
C GLU A 568 -30.07 14.30 7.89
N PRO A 569 -29.29 15.25 8.43
CA PRO A 569 -29.64 15.95 9.66
C PRO A 569 -30.59 17.12 9.36
N GLU A 570 -31.66 17.26 10.16
CA GLU A 570 -32.66 18.34 10.00
C GLU A 570 -32.05 19.76 10.01
N GLY A 571 -30.88 19.94 10.66
CA GLY A 571 -30.17 21.22 10.72
C GLY A 571 -29.20 21.51 9.57
N GLY A 572 -29.02 20.58 8.61
CA GLY A 572 -28.08 20.75 7.49
C GLY A 572 -26.68 21.18 7.93
N LEU A 573 -26.18 22.28 7.35
CA LEU A 573 -24.87 22.87 7.69
C LEU A 573 -24.68 23.17 9.19
N ASP A 574 -25.72 23.56 9.92
CA ASP A 574 -25.61 23.91 11.35
C ASP A 574 -25.30 22.66 12.20
N TRP A 575 -25.78 21.50 11.75
CA TRP A 575 -25.43 20.21 12.34
C TRP A 575 -23.97 19.83 12.02
N TYR A 576 -23.51 20.02 10.78
CA TYR A 576 -22.13 19.75 10.40
C TYR A 576 -21.13 20.70 11.10
N GLU A 577 -21.48 21.97 11.30
CA GLU A 577 -20.68 22.91 12.09
C GLU A 577 -20.56 22.47 13.56
N SER A 578 -21.67 21.97 14.13
CA SER A 578 -21.73 21.40 15.48
C SER A 578 -20.91 20.10 15.58
N LEU A 579 -20.99 19.23 14.57
CA LEU A 579 -20.18 18.02 14.47
C LEU A 579 -18.69 18.38 14.46
N TRP A 580 -18.27 19.28 13.58
CA TRP A 580 -16.87 19.71 13.47
C TRP A 580 -16.33 20.31 14.78
N ALA A 581 -17.13 21.16 15.43
CA ALA A 581 -16.79 21.72 16.75
C ALA A 581 -16.66 20.63 17.83
N ASN A 582 -17.55 19.64 17.84
CA ASN A 582 -17.51 18.52 18.79
C ASN A 582 -16.31 17.59 18.53
N MET A 583 -15.99 17.30 17.26
CA MET A 583 -14.87 16.43 16.89
C MET A 583 -13.52 17.07 17.26
N THR A 584 -13.34 18.37 16.94
CA THR A 584 -12.14 19.15 17.32
C THR A 584 -12.01 19.35 18.82
N ALA A 585 -13.12 19.55 19.55
CA ALA A 585 -13.11 19.62 21.01
C ALA A 585 -12.77 18.28 21.69
N LYS A 586 -13.20 17.14 21.11
CA LYS A 586 -12.88 15.80 21.60
C LYS A 586 -11.42 15.41 21.31
N SER A 587 -10.89 15.82 20.16
CA SER A 587 -9.52 15.53 19.75
C SER A 587 -8.97 16.65 18.88
N TRP A 588 -8.11 17.51 19.44
CA TRP A 588 -7.52 18.63 18.71
C TRP A 588 -6.58 18.17 17.58
N ILE A 589 -6.02 16.96 17.70
CA ILE A 589 -5.07 16.39 16.75
C ILE A 589 -5.77 15.66 15.59
N ALA A 590 -6.84 14.92 15.85
CA ALA A 590 -7.56 14.14 14.83
C ALA A 590 -8.82 14.84 14.29
N GLY A 591 -9.44 15.73 15.06
CA GLY A 591 -10.81 16.21 14.84
C GLY A 591 -11.05 16.93 13.51
N ASN A 592 -10.09 17.71 13.03
CA ASN A 592 -10.18 18.36 11.72
C ASN A 592 -10.08 17.35 10.58
N SER A 593 -9.01 16.54 10.55
CA SER A 593 -8.79 15.51 9.52
C SER A 593 -9.97 14.54 9.43
N ARG A 594 -10.45 14.05 10.57
CA ARG A 594 -11.56 13.08 10.61
C ARG A 594 -12.93 13.68 10.29
N PHE A 595 -13.10 14.99 10.44
CA PHE A 595 -14.28 15.68 9.92
C PHE A 595 -14.22 15.79 8.39
N GLN A 596 -13.04 16.11 7.84
CA GLN A 596 -12.81 16.20 6.39
C GLN A 596 -13.03 14.86 5.66
N ASP A 597 -12.73 13.73 6.30
CA ASP A 597 -13.01 12.38 5.75
C ASP A 597 -14.51 12.12 5.48
N VAL A 598 -15.42 12.72 6.28
CA VAL A 598 -16.86 12.41 6.26
C VAL A 598 -17.76 13.54 5.77
N PHE A 599 -17.32 14.80 5.86
CA PHE A 599 -18.11 15.95 5.46
C PHE A 599 -18.60 15.91 4.00
N PRO A 600 -17.83 15.42 2.99
CA PRO A 600 -18.31 15.34 1.61
C PRO A 600 -19.56 14.47 1.40
N CYS A 601 -19.89 13.56 2.33
CA CYS A 601 -20.93 12.54 2.10
C CYS A 601 -22.34 13.08 1.94
N ARG A 602 -22.62 14.27 2.48
CA ARG A 602 -23.89 14.99 2.25
C ARG A 602 -24.22 15.26 0.79
N HIS A 603 -23.23 15.25 -0.11
CA HIS A 603 -23.43 15.44 -1.54
C HIS A 603 -23.53 14.13 -2.32
N PHE A 604 -23.34 12.97 -1.68
CA PHE A 604 -23.37 11.70 -2.41
C PHE A 604 -24.75 11.44 -3.03
N THR A 605 -25.81 11.73 -2.29
CA THR A 605 -27.21 11.58 -2.69
C THR A 605 -27.66 12.59 -3.75
N ASP A 606 -26.98 13.74 -3.88
CA ASP A 606 -27.24 14.73 -4.94
C ASP A 606 -26.85 14.19 -6.33
N TYR A 607 -25.81 13.35 -6.39
CA TYR A 607 -25.22 12.87 -7.65
C TYR A 607 -25.50 11.40 -7.97
N TRP A 608 -25.74 10.55 -6.97
CA TRP A 608 -25.97 9.11 -7.15
C TRP A 608 -27.19 8.62 -6.40
N SER A 609 -27.99 7.78 -7.08
CA SER A 609 -28.97 6.92 -6.43
C SER A 609 -28.29 5.81 -5.63
N GLU A 610 -29.08 5.07 -4.84
CA GLU A 610 -28.62 4.04 -3.91
C GLU A 610 -27.48 3.16 -4.46
N PRO A 611 -26.42 2.89 -3.67
CA PRO A 611 -25.44 1.89 -3.99
C PRO A 611 -26.13 0.54 -4.24
N ALA A 612 -25.63 -0.23 -5.20
CA ALA A 612 -26.32 -1.45 -5.64
C ALA A 612 -26.45 -2.52 -4.53
N GLU A 613 -25.57 -2.48 -3.52
CA GLU A 613 -25.70 -3.27 -2.29
C GLU A 613 -24.89 -2.60 -1.17
N VAL A 614 -25.42 -2.67 0.06
CA VAL A 614 -24.73 -2.28 1.28
C VAL A 614 -24.99 -3.34 2.36
N TYR A 615 -24.01 -3.60 3.22
CA TYR A 615 -24.19 -4.62 4.27
C TYR A 615 -24.81 -4.00 5.53
N ARG A 616 -25.99 -4.53 5.93
CA ARG A 616 -26.75 -4.07 7.11
C ARG A 616 -27.02 -5.13 8.16
N GLY A 617 -26.52 -6.36 7.96
CA GLY A 617 -26.66 -7.43 8.94
C GLY A 617 -25.86 -7.20 10.23
N ASP A 618 -26.20 -7.99 11.25
CA ASP A 618 -25.42 -8.15 12.48
C ASP A 618 -24.13 -8.94 12.20
N LEU A 619 -23.10 -8.70 13.02
CA LEU A 619 -21.76 -9.28 12.86
C LEU A 619 -21.61 -10.64 13.59
N ASN A 620 -22.73 -11.34 13.83
CA ASN A 620 -22.81 -12.50 14.72
C ASN A 620 -23.10 -13.84 13.99
N LYS A 621 -22.91 -13.92 12.67
CA LYS A 621 -23.09 -15.17 11.92
C LYS A 621 -22.17 -16.25 12.51
N THR A 622 -22.66 -17.50 12.56
CA THR A 622 -21.79 -18.63 12.90
C THR A 622 -20.84 -18.88 11.75
N LEU A 623 -19.54 -18.73 11.99
CA LEU A 623 -18.50 -18.90 10.98
C LEU A 623 -17.98 -20.34 10.95
N SER A 624 -17.46 -20.79 9.81
CA SER A 624 -16.71 -22.07 9.70
C SER A 624 -15.52 -22.11 10.67
N ASN A 625 -14.82 -20.99 10.80
CA ASN A 625 -13.66 -20.81 11.67
C ASN A 625 -13.75 -19.45 12.38
N PRO A 626 -13.39 -19.33 13.66
CA PRO A 626 -13.34 -18.03 14.33
C PRO A 626 -12.20 -17.16 13.77
N VAL A 627 -12.39 -15.84 13.79
CA VAL A 627 -11.38 -14.84 13.38
C VAL A 627 -10.47 -14.44 14.55
N LEU A 628 -9.26 -13.98 14.23
CA LEU A 628 -8.36 -13.35 15.20
C LEU A 628 -8.42 -11.83 15.03
N LEU A 629 -8.81 -11.12 16.08
CA LEU A 629 -8.82 -9.66 16.15
C LEU A 629 -7.54 -9.19 16.84
N ILE A 630 -6.97 -8.08 16.37
CA ILE A 630 -5.90 -7.34 17.04
C ILE A 630 -6.35 -5.88 17.12
N ALA A 631 -6.19 -5.27 18.29
CA ALA A 631 -6.49 -3.85 18.49
C ALA A 631 -5.63 -3.25 19.62
N GLU A 632 -5.15 -2.03 19.41
CA GLU A 632 -4.07 -1.44 20.19
C GLU A 632 -4.58 -0.43 21.22
N THR A 633 -3.90 -0.35 22.37
CA THR A 633 -4.27 0.60 23.44
C THR A 633 -4.12 2.06 23.08
N TYR A 634 -3.14 2.41 22.23
CA TYR A 634 -2.87 3.78 21.78
C TYR A 634 -3.04 3.95 20.26
N ASP A 635 -3.88 3.13 19.62
CA ASP A 635 -4.24 3.35 18.21
C ASP A 635 -4.96 4.70 18.05
N PRO A 636 -4.45 5.64 17.24
CA PRO A 636 -5.10 6.93 17.00
C PRO A 636 -6.31 6.85 16.05
N ALA A 637 -6.52 5.72 15.38
CA ALA A 637 -7.51 5.52 14.33
C ALA A 637 -8.53 4.41 14.65
N THR A 638 -8.07 3.23 15.06
CA THR A 638 -8.92 2.05 15.37
C THR A 638 -8.71 1.52 16.80
N PRO A 639 -8.95 2.37 17.82
CA PRO A 639 -8.65 2.12 19.23
C PRO A 639 -9.32 0.87 19.80
N LEU A 640 -8.64 0.17 20.73
CA LEU A 640 -9.04 -1.08 21.40
C LEU A 640 -10.53 -1.23 21.79
N ARG A 641 -11.26 -0.14 22.09
CA ARG A 641 -12.72 -0.23 22.33
C ARG A 641 -13.49 -0.80 21.12
N ASN A 642 -13.01 -0.55 19.90
CA ASN A 642 -13.61 -1.07 18.67
C ASN A 642 -13.44 -2.58 18.60
N GLY A 643 -12.22 -3.09 18.80
CA GLY A 643 -11.93 -4.53 18.92
C GLY A 643 -12.76 -5.22 20.01
N ARG A 644 -12.88 -4.60 21.19
CA ARG A 644 -13.74 -5.13 22.29
C ARG A 644 -15.24 -5.13 21.95
N ARG A 645 -15.74 -4.12 21.25
CA ARG A 645 -17.14 -4.07 20.80
C ARG A 645 -17.41 -5.12 19.72
N LEU A 646 -16.49 -5.29 18.77
CA LEU A 646 -16.59 -6.34 17.76
C LEU A 646 -16.53 -7.74 18.39
N LEU A 647 -15.59 -7.99 19.30
CA LEU A 647 -15.51 -9.24 20.07
C LEU A 647 -16.83 -9.55 20.78
N ASN A 648 -17.44 -8.57 21.43
CA ASN A 648 -18.72 -8.74 22.12
C ASN A 648 -19.89 -9.08 21.17
N GLU A 649 -19.91 -8.55 19.95
CA GLU A 649 -20.93 -8.90 18.95
C GLU A 649 -20.67 -10.26 18.26
N MET A 650 -19.42 -10.55 17.91
CA MET A 650 -19.02 -11.80 17.28
C MET A 650 -19.07 -13.00 18.26
N GLY A 651 -18.85 -12.74 19.55
CA GLY A 651 -18.79 -13.73 20.61
C GLY A 651 -17.80 -14.86 20.30
N ARG A 652 -18.28 -16.10 20.33
CA ARG A 652 -17.47 -17.30 20.05
C ARG A 652 -16.78 -17.31 18.68
N ASN A 653 -17.24 -16.49 17.72
CA ASN A 653 -16.67 -16.39 16.38
C ASN A 653 -15.39 -15.54 16.33
N ALA A 654 -14.91 -15.02 17.46
CA ALA A 654 -13.67 -14.24 17.51
C ALA A 654 -12.80 -14.59 18.75
N ARG A 655 -11.55 -14.13 18.69
CA ARG A 655 -10.64 -13.91 19.83
C ARG A 655 -9.92 -12.58 19.62
N LEU A 656 -9.61 -11.86 20.70
CA LEU A 656 -8.94 -10.58 20.64
C LEU A 656 -7.55 -10.64 21.27
N ILE A 657 -6.55 -10.12 20.55
CA ILE A 657 -5.28 -9.68 21.13
C ILE A 657 -5.44 -8.20 21.47
N ALA A 658 -5.43 -7.87 22.75
CA ALA A 658 -5.26 -6.50 23.22
C ALA A 658 -3.77 -6.17 23.16
N HIS A 659 -3.37 -5.42 22.14
CA HIS A 659 -1.97 -5.08 21.91
C HIS A 659 -1.60 -3.79 22.66
N HIS A 660 -0.79 -3.93 23.69
CA HIS A 660 -0.29 -2.83 24.52
C HIS A 660 0.98 -2.22 23.90
N GLY A 661 0.77 -1.38 22.88
CA GLY A 661 1.80 -0.65 22.14
C GLY A 661 1.30 0.70 21.63
N TYR A 662 2.16 1.40 20.89
CA TYR A 662 1.89 2.71 20.28
C TYR A 662 1.96 2.66 18.74
N GLY A 663 0.97 3.25 18.09
CA GLY A 663 0.84 3.25 16.64
C GLY A 663 -0.52 2.70 16.21
N HIS A 664 -0.77 2.75 14.91
CA HIS A 664 -1.98 2.17 14.31
C HIS A 664 -1.72 0.72 13.89
N SER A 665 -2.61 -0.21 14.26
CA SER A 665 -2.42 -1.67 14.09
C SER A 665 -1.15 -2.19 14.79
N SER A 666 -0.86 -3.50 14.69
CA SER A 666 0.33 -4.15 15.27
C SER A 666 1.68 -3.79 14.58
N ARG A 667 1.92 -2.48 14.38
CA ARG A 667 3.17 -1.86 13.89
C ARG A 667 4.25 -1.77 14.96
N ASP A 668 3.85 -1.56 16.21
CA ASP A 668 4.73 -1.73 17.38
C ASP A 668 4.98 -3.23 17.55
N THR A 669 6.23 -3.65 17.62
CA THR A 669 6.58 -5.08 17.53
C THR A 669 6.33 -5.76 18.86
N SER A 670 5.65 -6.91 18.83
CA SER A 670 5.44 -7.76 20.01
C SER A 670 5.60 -9.24 19.64
N ALA A 671 6.58 -9.90 20.23
CA ALA A 671 6.78 -11.34 20.07
C ALA A 671 5.52 -12.14 20.47
N CYS A 672 4.81 -11.69 21.51
CA CYS A 672 3.53 -12.29 21.95
C CYS A 672 2.45 -12.20 20.86
N THR A 673 2.27 -11.04 20.23
CA THR A 673 1.30 -10.89 19.15
C THR A 673 1.67 -11.75 17.94
N ASP A 674 2.96 -11.78 17.59
CA ASP A 674 3.46 -12.51 16.42
C ASP A 674 3.42 -14.03 16.57
N GLU A 675 3.73 -14.55 17.77
CA GLU A 675 3.62 -15.98 18.06
C GLU A 675 2.17 -16.47 17.94
N ILE A 676 1.20 -15.73 18.51
CA ILE A 676 -0.22 -16.08 18.41
C ILE A 676 -0.71 -15.95 16.96
N ALA A 677 -0.39 -14.85 16.27
CA ALA A 677 -0.79 -14.62 14.89
C ALA A 677 -0.24 -15.71 13.94
N LYS A 678 1.01 -16.13 14.15
CA LYS A 678 1.67 -17.18 13.38
C LYS A 678 1.10 -18.58 13.68
N ALA A 679 0.85 -18.90 14.95
CA ALA A 679 0.18 -20.15 15.33
C ALA A 679 -1.23 -20.24 14.73
N TYR A 680 -1.98 -19.13 14.74
CA TYR A 680 -3.28 -19.05 14.09
C TYR A 680 -3.19 -19.26 12.57
N ILE A 681 -2.28 -18.57 11.88
CA ILE A 681 -2.13 -18.69 10.42
C ILE A 681 -1.61 -20.07 9.99
N LEU A 682 -0.70 -20.71 10.75
CA LEU A 682 -0.15 -22.02 10.41
C LEU A 682 -1.02 -23.20 10.85
N GLU A 683 -1.64 -23.12 12.02
CA GLU A 683 -2.28 -24.28 12.67
C GLU A 683 -3.80 -24.07 12.85
N GLY A 684 -4.27 -22.82 12.85
CA GLY A 684 -5.64 -22.47 13.24
C GLY A 684 -5.81 -22.40 14.77
N ALA A 685 -4.70 -22.45 15.52
CA ALA A 685 -4.70 -22.32 16.96
C ALA A 685 -5.10 -20.90 17.38
N LEU A 686 -5.97 -20.80 18.39
CA LEU A 686 -6.45 -19.55 18.96
C LEU A 686 -6.28 -19.58 20.48
N PRO A 687 -6.11 -18.44 21.16
CA PRO A 687 -6.15 -18.39 22.62
C PRO A 687 -7.48 -18.91 23.17
N ASP A 688 -7.42 -19.65 24.29
CA ASP A 688 -8.62 -20.12 24.98
C ASP A 688 -9.47 -18.93 25.45
N ASP A 689 -8.82 -17.98 26.12
CA ASP A 689 -9.42 -16.73 26.63
C ASP A 689 -9.91 -15.82 25.51
N GLN A 690 -11.07 -15.17 25.73
CA GLN A 690 -11.70 -14.26 24.76
C GLN A 690 -10.82 -13.05 24.40
N GLU A 691 -10.05 -12.53 25.36
CA GLU A 691 -9.11 -11.42 25.18
C GLU A 691 -7.77 -11.81 25.82
N THR A 692 -6.68 -11.69 25.07
CA THR A 692 -5.30 -11.95 25.51
C THR A 692 -4.49 -10.65 25.43
N ALA A 693 -3.79 -10.29 26.51
CA ALA A 693 -2.93 -9.12 26.54
C ALA A 693 -1.51 -9.45 26.02
N CYS A 694 -1.07 -8.74 24.99
CA CYS A 694 0.31 -8.76 24.51
C CYS A 694 0.92 -7.36 24.63
N TYR A 695 2.22 -7.24 24.90
CA TYR A 695 2.90 -5.95 25.08
C TYR A 695 3.98 -5.77 24.03
N ALA A 696 4.18 -4.52 23.56
CA ALA A 696 5.29 -4.19 22.69
C ALA A 696 6.65 -4.52 23.36
N ASP A 697 7.59 -5.05 22.58
CA ASP A 697 8.88 -5.57 23.05
C ASP A 697 9.85 -4.45 23.46
N GLU A 698 9.69 -3.26 22.87
CA GLU A 698 10.55 -2.09 23.06
C GLU A 698 9.73 -0.83 23.37
N LYS A 699 10.39 0.22 23.88
CA LYS A 699 9.78 1.52 24.11
C LYS A 699 10.12 2.50 22.99
N PRO A 700 9.22 3.45 22.66
CA PRO A 700 9.54 4.56 21.77
C PRO A 700 10.82 5.29 22.19
N TYR A 701 11.54 5.86 21.20
CA TYR A 701 12.90 6.42 21.35
C TYR A 701 14.02 5.43 21.66
N LEU A 702 13.73 4.21 22.13
CA LEU A 702 14.71 3.20 22.48
C LEU A 702 14.82 2.04 21.47
N TYR A 703 14.02 2.06 20.39
CA TYR A 703 14.05 1.06 19.32
C TYR A 703 15.47 0.76 18.82
N GLY A 704 15.91 -0.49 18.96
CA GLY A 704 17.23 -0.98 18.56
C GLY A 704 18.39 -0.57 19.48
N VAL A 705 18.14 0.12 20.60
CA VAL A 705 19.16 0.54 21.57
C VAL A 705 19.53 -0.64 22.49
N LYS A 706 20.53 -1.42 22.07
CA LYS A 706 21.05 -2.54 22.88
C LYS A 706 22.07 -2.06 23.92
N GLY A 707 21.63 -1.98 25.18
CA GLY A 707 22.45 -2.02 26.41
C GLY A 707 23.69 -1.11 26.47
N SER A 708 23.55 0.07 27.09
CA SER A 708 24.61 1.06 27.43
C SER A 708 25.54 1.57 26.32
N GLY A 709 25.46 1.03 25.10
CA GLY A 709 26.12 1.56 23.91
C GLY A 709 25.34 2.74 23.32
N ALA A 710 26.01 3.87 23.12
CA ALA A 710 25.45 4.97 22.35
C ALA A 710 25.18 4.51 20.91
N THR A 711 23.92 4.54 20.48
CA THR A 711 23.57 4.30 19.09
C THR A 711 24.11 5.42 18.21
N ALA A 712 24.52 5.08 16.98
CA ALA A 712 24.82 6.09 15.98
C ALA A 712 23.56 6.91 15.72
N ARG A 713 23.60 8.21 16.02
CA ARG A 713 22.45 9.11 15.88
C ARG A 713 22.06 9.20 14.40
N ARG A 714 20.97 8.51 14.05
CA ARG A 714 20.38 8.53 12.70
C ARG A 714 19.98 9.95 12.32
N ASP A 715 20.01 10.26 11.02
CA ASP A 715 19.47 11.51 10.51
C ASP A 715 17.93 11.53 10.72
N PRO A 716 17.34 12.60 11.30
CA PRO A 716 15.90 12.77 11.36
C PRO A 716 15.20 12.64 10.01
N LEU A 717 15.84 13.07 8.91
CA LEU A 717 15.27 12.98 7.57
C LEU A 717 15.25 11.54 7.04
N ASP A 718 16.26 10.71 7.36
CA ASP A 718 16.24 9.28 6.99
C ASP A 718 15.08 8.55 7.68
N ILE A 719 14.86 8.83 8.96
CA ILE A 719 13.73 8.29 9.74
C ILE A 719 12.39 8.79 9.17
N TRP A 720 12.30 10.07 8.79
CA TRP A 720 11.09 10.63 8.22
C TRP A 720 10.77 10.04 6.83
N ASP A 721 11.79 9.82 6.00
CA ASP A 721 11.62 9.19 4.70
C ASP A 721 11.24 7.70 4.81
N GLU A 722 11.63 7.01 5.90
CA GLU A 722 11.10 5.68 6.22
C GLU A 722 9.61 5.73 6.58
N HIS A 723 9.20 6.65 7.45
CA HIS A 723 7.80 6.87 7.80
C HIS A 723 6.92 7.17 6.58
N LEU A 724 7.36 8.07 5.70
CA LEU A 724 6.66 8.37 4.44
C LEU A 724 6.63 7.16 3.49
N ARG A 725 7.70 6.35 3.45
CA ARG A 725 7.72 5.12 2.64
C ARG A 725 6.74 4.05 3.11
N GLU A 726 6.45 4.00 4.41
CA GLU A 726 5.42 3.11 4.99
C GLU A 726 4.01 3.65 4.74
N LEU A 727 3.78 4.97 4.90
CA LEU A 727 2.49 5.60 4.62
C LEU A 727 2.08 5.54 3.14
N ALA A 728 3.04 5.40 2.22
CA ALA A 728 2.79 5.23 0.79
C ALA A 728 2.10 3.90 0.41
N ILE A 729 1.76 3.05 1.38
CA ILE A 729 0.82 1.94 1.20
C ILE A 729 -0.63 2.48 1.13
N LEU A 730 -0.95 3.50 1.95
CA LEU A 730 -2.27 4.12 2.04
C LEU A 730 -2.47 5.21 0.98
N ASN A 731 -1.43 6.01 0.69
CA ASN A 731 -1.41 6.90 -0.47
C ASN A 731 -0.15 6.66 -1.31
N PRO A 732 -0.22 5.83 -2.39
CA PRO A 732 0.91 5.55 -3.26
C PRO A 732 1.65 6.78 -3.79
N ARG A 733 0.97 7.92 -3.90
CA ARG A 733 1.48 9.17 -4.49
C ARG A 733 2.52 9.88 -3.65
N LEU A 734 2.58 9.63 -2.34
CA LEU A 734 3.58 10.22 -1.42
C LEU A 734 5.05 9.85 -1.74
N LEU A 735 5.30 9.02 -2.75
CA LEU A 735 6.63 8.70 -3.27
C LEU A 735 6.77 8.84 -4.79
N VAL A 736 5.67 9.12 -5.51
CA VAL A 736 5.61 9.01 -6.98
C VAL A 736 6.47 10.06 -7.63
#